data_AF-A0A257EY90-F1
#
_entry.id   AF-A0A257EY90-F1
#
_cell.length_a   1.000
_cell.length_b   1.000
_cell.length_c   1.000
_cell.angle_alpha   90.00
_cell.angle_beta   90.00
_cell.angle_gamma   90.00
#
_symmetry.space_group_name_H-M   'P 1'
#
loop_
_entity.id
_entity.type
_entity.pdbx_description
1 polymer ?
#
loop_
_entity_poly.entity_id
_entity_poly.type
_entity_poly.pdbx_seq_one_letter_code
_entity_poly.pdbx_strand_id
1 'polypeptide(L)'
;MDFTGERYIPGLGGSIALEHEHRYRFCLDLVKGRRVLDIACGEGFGSAMMAGQADRVWGVDIDRHAVAHASASYKRDNLRYLVGSCAGIPLPDASVDVVVSFETIEHHDEHDAMMDEIRRVLRPGGVLVISSPDKRTYSDERAFRNEFHVKELYAEEFAALLKSRFPHVTMFGQRIVYGSALLLQDGPGEIRSYGIDQTTPVSGLPAPLFNLAIASDDPSWATLVQGGILEDTVYRSEAIIERTVLGERNADQLRLELDTQARKAKADISDAIRKLADVSREKGALVAQRDQTTIRIRDLEAEVDNLRRAFYGSTFLRRLAFHRRGKPRGWLRKLLLADKQGTPRNATRRILFKKNGRVRPIFAPWYAPYMAATQAADVGGPRVDYVDFLRQRIATGDLALAQTVHIVTTQHTEFVGEAFAAALSKTRLTVTRGTELPASFDHDLYIIVAPQMFATLPPPGKLIVVQMEQVRASRWVDDAYMARMHASLAVLDYSRDNIGALTERGLPFRQMYFVPIRPLRRAEPQNTDRDIDVLFYGAIASERRGRYITALREKLNLRVESDTFGPALRDILDRTKIVANIHFYENALLETTRLGEAISHGTFVVSEDAADQKDHADSYDGMVDFVPRNEVDAFVDRVQAALAAWKAPVDVPADEGFRGMTFHVLRALHGIGVLSLDELQDACTGMALPSDRLILALPEQVDRYDFALRNALPGAVPFHGLRQLDGWRGCASSYKFMATQALADDLPHLVVYEEDATFESGADKRLTAIETHLDARDDWDIFSGLLSDLHADARITAIRSAEGEEFLELDSVMGMVFGIYSRRGLALLAGFEFEGTDTARHTIDRYLETRRPRTLTVWPPLAGHDEGLDSTLWPVSNAAAVQMINDSVARLGEKRAAMRRQLGLDRPGAVAKSA
;
A
#
# COMPACT_ATOMS: atom_id res chain seq x y z
N MET A 1 -39.33 0.14 1.71
CA MET A 1 -39.86 -0.72 2.79
C MET A 1 -38.65 -1.24 3.53
N ASP A 2 -38.66 -1.24 4.85
CA ASP A 2 -37.52 -1.66 5.65
C ASP A 2 -37.41 -3.18 5.68
N PHE A 3 -36.19 -3.72 5.65
CA PHE A 3 -35.94 -5.15 5.72
C PHE A 3 -35.98 -5.61 7.18
N THR A 4 -36.81 -6.61 7.47
CA THR A 4 -37.01 -7.14 8.85
C THR A 4 -36.27 -8.45 9.11
N GLY A 5 -35.54 -8.99 8.14
CA GLY A 5 -34.95 -10.34 8.22
C GLY A 5 -35.86 -11.43 7.65
N GLU A 6 -37.18 -11.29 7.77
CA GLU A 6 -38.17 -12.29 7.32
C GLU A 6 -38.65 -12.05 5.89
N ARG A 7 -39.07 -10.81 5.61
CA ARG A 7 -39.66 -10.47 4.32
C ARG A 7 -38.56 -10.21 3.31
N TYR A 8 -38.44 -11.08 2.31
CA TYR A 8 -37.53 -10.83 1.19
C TYR A 8 -37.92 -9.55 0.43
N ILE A 9 -36.94 -8.69 0.16
CA ILE A 9 -37.08 -7.47 -0.65
C ILE A 9 -36.11 -7.56 -1.83
N PRO A 10 -36.60 -7.48 -3.08
CA PRO A 10 -35.74 -7.51 -4.27
C PRO A 10 -34.66 -6.43 -4.23
N GLY A 11 -33.42 -6.81 -4.54
CA GLY A 11 -32.23 -5.95 -4.42
C GLY A 11 -31.36 -6.27 -3.21
N LEU A 12 -31.86 -7.06 -2.26
CA LEU A 12 -31.03 -7.72 -1.26
C LEU A 12 -30.35 -8.95 -1.88
N GLY A 13 -29.03 -9.05 -1.76
CA GLY A 13 -28.26 -10.24 -2.11
C GLY A 13 -28.23 -11.27 -0.97
N GLY A 14 -27.47 -12.36 -1.14
CA GLY A 14 -27.25 -13.37 -0.09
C GLY A 14 -28.19 -14.58 -0.17
N SER A 15 -28.17 -15.40 0.87
CA SER A 15 -28.89 -16.69 0.93
C SER A 15 -30.41 -16.53 0.82
N ILE A 16 -30.97 -15.53 1.49
CA ILE A 16 -32.42 -15.26 1.50
C ILE A 16 -32.99 -15.02 0.09
N ALA A 17 -32.23 -14.37 -0.80
CA ALA A 17 -32.64 -14.12 -2.18
C ALA A 17 -32.76 -15.42 -2.98
N LEU A 18 -31.75 -16.28 -2.87
CA LEU A 18 -31.72 -17.58 -3.56
C LEU A 18 -32.83 -18.51 -3.08
N GLU A 19 -33.09 -18.52 -1.77
CA GLU A 19 -34.14 -19.33 -1.18
C GLU A 19 -35.52 -18.92 -1.71
N HIS A 20 -35.83 -17.63 -1.68
CA HIS A 20 -37.12 -17.11 -2.11
C HIS A 20 -37.32 -17.17 -3.63
N GLU A 21 -36.33 -16.75 -4.42
CA GLU A 21 -36.44 -16.79 -5.88
C GLU A 21 -36.63 -18.22 -6.40
N HIS A 22 -35.93 -19.20 -5.81
CA HIS A 22 -36.03 -20.58 -6.25
C HIS A 22 -37.44 -21.15 -6.04
N ARG A 23 -38.10 -20.84 -4.91
CA ARG A 23 -39.48 -21.31 -4.64
C ARG A 23 -40.49 -20.75 -5.66
N TYR A 24 -40.41 -19.46 -5.96
CA TYR A 24 -41.29 -18.86 -6.97
C TYR A 24 -40.99 -19.35 -8.39
N ARG A 25 -39.72 -19.57 -8.75
CA ARG A 25 -39.36 -20.18 -10.04
C ARG A 25 -39.85 -21.62 -10.15
N PHE A 26 -39.78 -22.38 -9.06
CA PHE A 26 -40.22 -23.77 -9.00
C PHE A 26 -41.72 -23.94 -9.33
N CYS A 27 -42.57 -22.97 -8.98
CA CYS A 27 -44.01 -23.05 -9.26
C CYS A 27 -44.45 -22.44 -10.60
N LEU A 28 -43.55 -21.90 -11.43
CA LEU A 28 -43.92 -21.20 -12.67
C LEU A 28 -44.70 -22.09 -13.66
N ASP A 29 -44.31 -23.34 -13.82
CA ASP A 29 -45.02 -24.30 -14.69
C ASP A 29 -46.40 -24.69 -14.12
N LEU A 30 -46.57 -24.58 -12.79
CA LEU A 30 -47.85 -24.83 -12.12
C LEU A 30 -48.83 -23.67 -12.30
N VAL A 31 -48.35 -22.44 -12.46
CA VAL A 31 -49.24 -21.27 -12.58
C VAL A 31 -49.61 -20.91 -14.01
N LYS A 32 -48.91 -21.47 -15.01
CA LYS A 32 -49.09 -21.12 -16.42
C LYS A 32 -50.55 -21.24 -16.90
N GLY A 33 -51.11 -20.13 -17.37
CA GLY A 33 -52.49 -20.05 -17.88
C GLY A 33 -53.59 -20.32 -16.86
N ARG A 34 -53.29 -20.21 -15.56
CA ARG A 34 -54.20 -20.55 -14.45
C ARG A 34 -54.51 -19.35 -13.57
N ARG A 35 -55.56 -19.46 -12.78
CA ARG A 35 -55.96 -18.49 -11.75
C ARG A 35 -55.28 -18.84 -10.42
N VAL A 36 -54.52 -17.90 -9.87
CA VAL A 36 -53.56 -18.14 -8.79
C VAL A 36 -53.84 -17.23 -7.61
N LEU A 37 -53.84 -17.79 -6.41
CA LEU A 37 -53.72 -17.05 -5.16
C LEU A 37 -52.30 -17.20 -4.62
N ASP A 38 -51.66 -16.09 -4.30
CA ASP A 38 -50.42 -16.01 -3.52
C ASP A 38 -50.78 -15.48 -2.13
N ILE A 39 -50.86 -16.36 -1.13
CA ILE A 39 -51.30 -16.04 0.24
C ILE A 39 -50.10 -15.81 1.15
N ALA A 40 -50.10 -14.66 1.83
CA ALA A 40 -48.94 -13.99 2.45
C ALA A 40 -47.88 -13.54 1.41
N CYS A 41 -48.32 -12.76 0.43
CA CYS A 41 -47.49 -12.36 -0.72
C CYS A 41 -46.35 -11.38 -0.41
N GLY A 42 -46.27 -10.84 0.82
CA GLY A 42 -45.23 -9.92 1.23
C GLY A 42 -45.20 -8.64 0.40
N GLU A 43 -44.00 -8.24 -0.03
CA GLU A 43 -43.83 -7.01 -0.84
C GLU A 43 -44.27 -7.19 -2.31
N GLY A 44 -44.52 -8.42 -2.75
CA GLY A 44 -45.27 -8.71 -3.98
C GLY A 44 -44.45 -9.17 -5.19
N PHE A 45 -43.12 -9.31 -5.14
CA PHE A 45 -42.32 -9.75 -6.29
C PHE A 45 -42.73 -11.13 -6.80
N GLY A 46 -43.06 -12.06 -5.91
CA GLY A 46 -43.44 -13.42 -6.24
C GLY A 46 -44.74 -13.47 -7.03
N SER A 47 -45.77 -12.77 -6.53
CA SER A 47 -47.03 -12.56 -7.24
C SER A 47 -46.80 -11.94 -8.61
N ALA A 48 -45.90 -10.94 -8.70
CA ALA A 48 -45.55 -10.32 -9.96
C ALA A 48 -44.90 -11.31 -10.92
N MET A 49 -43.92 -12.09 -10.46
CA MET A 49 -43.23 -13.13 -11.24
C MET A 49 -44.23 -14.13 -11.83
N MET A 50 -45.13 -14.66 -11.00
CA MET A 50 -46.18 -15.61 -11.42
C MET A 50 -47.16 -14.99 -12.41
N ALA A 51 -47.52 -13.71 -12.26
CA ALA A 51 -48.40 -13.00 -13.18
C ALA A 51 -47.84 -12.88 -14.61
N GLY A 52 -46.53 -13.10 -14.80
CA GLY A 52 -45.92 -13.20 -16.11
C GLY A 52 -46.35 -14.43 -16.93
N GLN A 53 -46.89 -15.48 -16.27
CA GLN A 53 -47.32 -16.72 -16.93
C GLN A 53 -48.75 -17.13 -16.61
N ALA A 54 -49.32 -16.64 -15.51
CA ALA A 54 -50.67 -16.94 -15.06
C ALA A 54 -51.77 -16.20 -15.83
N ASP A 55 -52.97 -16.76 -15.87
CA ASP A 55 -54.18 -16.07 -16.38
C ASP A 55 -54.56 -14.92 -15.46
N ARG A 56 -54.51 -15.15 -14.14
CA ARG A 56 -54.80 -14.13 -13.12
C ARG A 56 -54.13 -14.45 -11.79
N VAL A 57 -53.62 -13.43 -11.11
CA VAL A 57 -52.98 -13.56 -9.79
C VAL A 57 -53.64 -12.60 -8.78
N TRP A 58 -53.97 -13.14 -7.61
CA TRP A 58 -54.27 -12.36 -6.42
C TRP A 58 -53.16 -12.54 -5.39
N GLY A 59 -52.46 -11.47 -5.03
CA GLY A 59 -51.58 -11.45 -3.86
C GLY A 59 -52.37 -11.01 -2.64
N VAL A 60 -52.34 -11.79 -1.56
CA VAL A 60 -53.03 -11.46 -0.31
C VAL A 60 -52.00 -11.38 0.82
N ASP A 61 -52.00 -10.29 1.57
CA ASP A 61 -51.17 -10.14 2.78
C ASP A 61 -51.97 -9.44 3.88
N ILE A 62 -51.68 -9.76 5.14
CA ILE A 62 -52.35 -9.16 6.29
C ILE A 62 -51.90 -7.71 6.54
N ASP A 63 -50.66 -7.39 6.14
CA ASP A 63 -50.07 -6.07 6.31
C ASP A 63 -50.52 -5.12 5.19
N ARG A 64 -51.29 -4.09 5.57
CA ARG A 64 -51.77 -3.06 4.65
C ARG A 64 -50.63 -2.28 3.97
N HIS A 65 -49.50 -2.11 4.65
CA HIS A 65 -48.35 -1.41 4.09
C HIS A 65 -47.66 -2.25 3.02
N ALA A 66 -47.53 -3.56 3.22
CA ALA A 66 -47.09 -4.53 2.21
C ALA A 66 -47.94 -4.43 0.94
N VAL A 67 -49.26 -4.53 1.10
CA VAL A 67 -50.21 -4.48 -0.02
C VAL A 67 -50.16 -3.15 -0.76
N ALA A 68 -50.06 -2.04 -0.03
CA ALA A 68 -49.93 -0.71 -0.63
C ALA A 68 -48.62 -0.58 -1.43
N HIS A 69 -47.51 -1.08 -0.89
CA HIS A 69 -46.23 -1.11 -1.58
C HIS A 69 -46.29 -1.99 -2.83
N ALA A 70 -46.75 -3.24 -2.70
CA ALA A 70 -46.88 -4.19 -3.80
C ALA A 70 -47.72 -3.63 -4.95
N SER A 71 -48.87 -3.01 -4.62
CA SER A 71 -49.77 -2.38 -5.60
C SER A 71 -49.12 -1.18 -6.32
N ALA A 72 -48.20 -0.48 -5.66
CA ALA A 72 -47.48 0.65 -6.24
C ALA A 72 -46.30 0.18 -7.11
N SER A 73 -45.55 -0.83 -6.64
CA SER A 73 -44.31 -1.33 -7.24
C SER A 73 -44.54 -2.29 -8.42
N TYR A 74 -45.57 -3.14 -8.35
CA TYR A 74 -45.82 -4.19 -9.35
C TYR A 74 -47.20 -4.03 -9.99
N LYS A 75 -47.23 -3.58 -11.24
CA LYS A 75 -48.47 -3.32 -11.99
C LYS A 75 -48.56 -4.21 -13.22
N ARG A 76 -49.61 -5.02 -13.28
CA ARG A 76 -50.02 -5.82 -14.45
C ARG A 76 -51.55 -5.92 -14.50
N ASP A 77 -52.11 -6.06 -15.70
CA ASP A 77 -53.57 -6.11 -15.90
C ASP A 77 -54.23 -7.32 -15.21
N ASN A 78 -53.48 -8.42 -15.09
CA ASN A 78 -53.91 -9.68 -14.51
C ASN A 78 -53.50 -9.86 -13.03
N LEU A 79 -52.96 -8.83 -12.38
CA LEU A 79 -52.44 -8.90 -10.99
C LEU A 79 -53.20 -7.94 -10.08
N ARG A 80 -53.66 -8.43 -8.92
CA ARG A 80 -54.29 -7.61 -7.89
C ARG A 80 -53.80 -7.98 -6.50
N TYR A 81 -53.58 -6.99 -5.65
CA TYR A 81 -53.24 -7.21 -4.25
C TYR A 81 -54.42 -6.86 -3.33
N LEU A 82 -54.68 -7.69 -2.32
CA LEU A 82 -55.78 -7.55 -1.37
C LEU A 82 -55.26 -7.68 0.06
N VAL A 83 -55.88 -6.96 0.98
CA VAL A 83 -55.60 -7.11 2.42
C VAL A 83 -56.48 -8.25 2.96
N GLY A 84 -55.88 -9.26 3.59
CA GLY A 84 -56.61 -10.42 4.12
C GLY A 84 -55.74 -11.33 4.99
N SER A 85 -56.38 -12.20 5.78
CA SER A 85 -55.71 -13.19 6.64
C SER A 85 -55.73 -14.57 6.00
N CYS A 86 -54.76 -15.41 6.34
CA CYS A 86 -54.72 -16.82 5.95
C CYS A 86 -55.93 -17.62 6.47
N ALA A 87 -56.50 -17.22 7.62
CA ALA A 87 -57.71 -17.81 8.20
C ALA A 87 -59.02 -17.16 7.71
N GLY A 88 -58.94 -16.22 6.76
CA GLY A 88 -60.09 -15.54 6.17
C GLY A 88 -59.72 -14.91 4.83
N ILE A 89 -59.53 -15.77 3.82
CA ILE A 89 -59.02 -15.38 2.50
C ILE A 89 -60.13 -14.62 1.74
N PRO A 90 -59.89 -13.39 1.27
CA PRO A 90 -60.91 -12.51 0.68
C PRO A 90 -61.23 -12.87 -0.79
N LEU A 91 -61.39 -14.17 -1.07
CA LEU A 91 -61.78 -14.71 -2.38
C LEU A 91 -63.01 -15.63 -2.25
N PRO A 92 -63.86 -15.72 -3.29
CA PRO A 92 -64.99 -16.64 -3.30
C PRO A 92 -64.56 -18.11 -3.26
N ASP A 93 -65.50 -18.97 -2.89
CA ASP A 93 -65.33 -20.43 -2.93
C ASP A 93 -64.99 -20.91 -4.35
N ALA A 94 -64.14 -21.93 -4.46
CA ALA A 94 -63.75 -22.58 -5.73
C ALA A 94 -63.32 -21.59 -6.85
N SER A 95 -62.67 -20.49 -6.48
CA SER A 95 -62.35 -19.38 -7.36
C SER A 95 -60.97 -19.45 -8.01
N VAL A 96 -60.04 -20.22 -7.44
CA VAL A 96 -58.65 -20.34 -7.94
C VAL A 96 -58.28 -21.79 -8.28
N ASP A 97 -57.35 -21.93 -9.21
CA ASP A 97 -56.85 -23.21 -9.68
C ASP A 97 -55.59 -23.63 -8.91
N VAL A 98 -54.80 -22.65 -8.46
CA VAL A 98 -53.53 -22.81 -7.72
C VAL A 98 -53.50 -21.87 -6.52
N VAL A 99 -53.08 -22.37 -5.37
CA VAL A 99 -52.69 -21.56 -4.20
C VAL A 99 -51.19 -21.74 -3.95
N VAL A 100 -50.47 -20.64 -3.76
CA VAL A 100 -49.06 -20.58 -3.40
C VAL A 100 -48.95 -19.90 -2.02
N SER A 101 -48.18 -20.49 -1.11
CA SER A 101 -47.91 -19.93 0.22
C SER A 101 -46.51 -20.31 0.66
N PHE A 102 -45.58 -19.36 0.67
CA PHE A 102 -44.19 -19.64 1.04
C PHE A 102 -43.85 -18.93 2.35
N GLU A 103 -43.23 -19.65 3.28
CA GLU A 103 -42.76 -19.15 4.59
C GLU A 103 -43.84 -18.32 5.30
N THR A 104 -44.93 -18.99 5.67
CA THR A 104 -46.16 -18.34 6.13
C THR A 104 -46.71 -19.02 7.37
N ILE A 105 -46.84 -20.34 7.31
CA ILE A 105 -47.57 -21.13 8.32
C ILE A 105 -46.93 -21.06 9.69
N GLU A 106 -45.60 -20.91 9.75
CA GLU A 106 -44.80 -20.78 10.96
C GLU A 106 -45.05 -19.48 11.73
N HIS A 107 -45.61 -18.45 11.09
CA HIS A 107 -45.86 -17.13 11.67
C HIS A 107 -47.17 -17.03 12.46
N HIS A 108 -47.97 -18.10 12.53
CA HIS A 108 -49.20 -18.14 13.31
C HIS A 108 -49.48 -19.56 13.84
N ASP A 109 -50.51 -19.76 14.65
CA ASP A 109 -50.88 -21.08 15.19
C ASP A 109 -52.22 -21.63 14.63
N GLU A 110 -52.95 -20.82 13.86
CA GLU A 110 -54.23 -21.15 13.20
C GLU A 110 -54.10 -22.06 11.95
N HIS A 111 -53.27 -23.11 12.02
CA HIS A 111 -52.92 -23.94 10.86
C HIS A 111 -54.13 -24.65 10.22
N ASP A 112 -55.04 -25.22 11.03
CA ASP A 112 -56.24 -25.90 10.52
C ASP A 112 -57.17 -24.92 9.80
N ALA A 113 -57.37 -23.72 10.35
CA ALA A 113 -58.22 -22.69 9.74
C ALA A 113 -57.64 -22.22 8.40
N MET A 114 -56.33 -22.03 8.31
CA MET A 114 -55.65 -21.74 7.05
C MET A 114 -55.86 -22.85 6.02
N MET A 115 -55.72 -24.11 6.41
CA MET A 115 -55.91 -25.24 5.49
C MET A 115 -57.36 -25.34 4.99
N ASP A 116 -58.33 -25.08 5.87
CA ASP A 116 -59.76 -25.10 5.53
C ASP A 116 -60.12 -23.95 4.58
N GLU A 117 -59.57 -22.75 4.77
CA GLU A 117 -59.74 -21.61 3.86
C GLU A 117 -59.08 -21.84 2.50
N ILE A 118 -57.87 -22.38 2.48
CA ILE A 118 -57.20 -22.79 1.23
C ILE A 118 -58.06 -23.80 0.48
N ARG A 119 -58.66 -24.77 1.20
CA ARG A 119 -59.52 -25.78 0.59
C ARG A 119 -60.82 -25.19 0.04
N ARG A 120 -61.37 -24.17 0.71
CA ARG A 120 -62.57 -23.44 0.29
C ARG A 120 -62.33 -22.67 -1.01
N VAL A 121 -61.22 -21.93 -1.13
CA VAL A 121 -60.95 -21.10 -2.31
C VAL A 121 -60.46 -21.90 -3.52
N LEU A 122 -59.83 -23.06 -3.29
CA LEU A 122 -59.43 -23.98 -4.35
C LEU A 122 -60.64 -24.62 -5.04
N ARG A 123 -60.67 -24.61 -6.37
CA ARG A 123 -61.62 -25.44 -7.13
C ARG A 123 -61.39 -26.94 -6.84
N PRO A 124 -62.40 -27.81 -7.04
CA PRO A 124 -62.18 -29.26 -7.05
C PRO A 124 -61.04 -29.64 -8.00
N GLY A 125 -60.07 -30.42 -7.52
CA GLY A 125 -58.86 -30.77 -8.30
C GLY A 125 -57.84 -29.64 -8.46
N GLY A 126 -57.98 -28.51 -7.76
CA GLY A 126 -56.94 -27.47 -7.66
C GLY A 126 -55.75 -27.93 -6.82
N VAL A 127 -54.67 -27.13 -6.81
CA VAL A 127 -53.41 -27.50 -6.14
C VAL A 127 -52.92 -26.42 -5.18
N LEU A 128 -52.41 -26.85 -4.03
CA LEU A 128 -51.64 -26.04 -3.09
C LEU A 128 -50.15 -26.31 -3.29
N VAL A 129 -49.35 -25.24 -3.38
CA VAL A 129 -47.90 -25.26 -3.28
C VAL A 129 -47.51 -24.48 -2.03
N ILE A 130 -46.87 -25.13 -1.08
CA ILE A 130 -46.61 -24.55 0.24
C ILE A 130 -45.20 -24.83 0.74
N SER A 131 -44.57 -23.88 1.44
CA SER A 131 -43.30 -24.08 2.15
C SER A 131 -43.34 -23.67 3.61
N SER A 132 -42.43 -24.25 4.40
CA SER A 132 -42.17 -23.92 5.80
C SER A 132 -40.76 -24.39 6.18
N PRO A 133 -40.06 -23.71 7.09
CA PRO A 133 -38.84 -24.25 7.71
C PRO A 133 -39.11 -25.61 8.37
N ASP A 134 -38.15 -26.53 8.26
CA ASP A 134 -38.20 -27.78 9.04
C ASP A 134 -37.64 -27.51 10.44
N LYS A 135 -38.48 -27.61 11.46
CA LYS A 135 -38.09 -27.29 12.85
C LYS A 135 -36.81 -28.01 13.29
N ARG A 136 -36.63 -29.26 12.85
CA ARG A 136 -35.45 -30.08 13.19
C ARG A 136 -34.15 -29.42 12.72
N THR A 137 -34.07 -29.05 11.45
CA THR A 137 -32.83 -28.53 10.83
C THR A 137 -32.71 -27.01 10.94
N TYR A 138 -33.83 -26.28 10.97
CA TYR A 138 -33.87 -24.82 11.07
C TYR A 138 -33.62 -24.32 12.50
N SER A 139 -34.24 -24.95 13.49
CA SER A 139 -34.20 -24.48 14.88
C SER A 139 -33.42 -25.41 15.80
N ASP A 140 -33.80 -26.69 15.89
CA ASP A 140 -33.26 -27.60 16.91
C ASP A 140 -31.76 -27.87 16.70
N GLU A 141 -31.35 -28.28 15.49
CA GLU A 141 -29.95 -28.58 15.17
C GLU A 141 -29.05 -27.33 15.14
N ARG A 142 -29.62 -26.17 14.78
CA ARG A 142 -28.90 -24.89 14.73
C ARG A 142 -28.88 -24.15 16.07
N ALA A 143 -29.65 -24.61 17.05
CA ALA A 143 -29.96 -23.85 18.27
C ALA A 143 -30.40 -22.40 17.97
N PHE A 144 -31.16 -22.23 16.90
CA PHE A 144 -31.63 -20.93 16.41
C PHE A 144 -33.11 -20.75 16.79
N ARG A 145 -33.49 -19.50 17.12
CA ARG A 145 -34.89 -19.15 17.41
C ARG A 145 -35.23 -17.86 16.71
N ASN A 146 -36.19 -17.93 15.80
CA ASN A 146 -36.76 -16.78 15.16
C ASN A 146 -37.88 -16.19 16.03
N GLU A 147 -37.83 -14.88 16.32
CA GLU A 147 -38.84 -14.22 17.15
C GLU A 147 -40.20 -14.08 16.44
N PHE A 148 -40.21 -14.13 15.11
CA PHE A 148 -41.42 -14.04 14.28
C PHE A 148 -42.08 -15.40 14.01
N HIS A 149 -41.42 -16.51 14.36
CA HIS A 149 -42.00 -17.86 14.22
C HIS A 149 -42.79 -18.20 15.48
N VAL A 150 -44.12 -18.23 15.34
CA VAL A 150 -45.06 -18.60 16.40
C VAL A 150 -45.10 -20.13 16.57
N LYS A 151 -45.13 -20.89 15.47
CA LYS A 151 -45.25 -22.35 15.50
C LYS A 151 -44.60 -23.04 14.30
N GLU A 152 -43.38 -23.52 14.49
CA GLU A 152 -42.70 -24.37 13.51
C GLU A 152 -43.14 -25.83 13.62
N LEU A 153 -43.22 -26.52 12.48
CA LEU A 153 -43.57 -27.95 12.39
C LEU A 153 -42.35 -28.79 12.01
N TYR A 154 -42.32 -30.02 12.49
CA TYR A 154 -41.43 -31.03 11.92
C TYR A 154 -41.94 -31.49 10.55
N ALA A 155 -41.05 -31.92 9.66
CA ALA A 155 -41.41 -32.41 8.32
C ALA A 155 -42.57 -33.43 8.32
N GLU A 156 -42.62 -34.34 9.30
CA GLU A 156 -43.69 -35.34 9.42
C GLU A 156 -45.03 -34.72 9.82
N GLU A 157 -45.02 -33.70 10.69
CA GLU A 157 -46.20 -32.97 11.14
C GLU A 157 -46.76 -32.10 10.02
N PHE A 158 -45.89 -31.41 9.29
CA PHE A 158 -46.25 -30.64 8.12
C PHE A 158 -46.90 -31.53 7.05
N ALA A 159 -46.30 -32.69 6.74
CA ALA A 159 -46.90 -33.65 5.82
C ALA A 159 -48.23 -34.23 6.32
N ALA A 160 -48.36 -34.51 7.63
CA ALA A 160 -49.60 -35.00 8.23
C ALA A 160 -50.73 -33.96 8.15
N LEU A 161 -50.42 -32.69 8.42
CA LEU A 161 -51.36 -31.58 8.28
C LEU A 161 -51.92 -31.51 6.86
N LEU A 162 -51.05 -31.54 5.84
CA LEU A 162 -51.48 -31.51 4.43
C LEU A 162 -52.32 -32.74 4.05
N LYS A 163 -51.89 -33.94 4.47
CA LYS A 163 -52.60 -35.21 4.19
C LYS A 163 -53.97 -35.30 4.83
N SER A 164 -54.23 -34.52 5.88
CA SER A 164 -55.56 -34.47 6.49
C SER A 164 -56.61 -33.80 5.59
N ARG A 165 -56.19 -32.96 4.62
CA ARG A 165 -57.07 -32.23 3.68
C ARG A 165 -56.91 -32.68 2.22
N PHE A 166 -55.75 -33.21 1.85
CA PHE A 166 -55.44 -33.59 0.47
C PHE A 166 -55.02 -35.07 0.38
N PRO A 167 -55.65 -35.88 -0.49
CA PRO A 167 -55.30 -37.29 -0.64
C PRO A 167 -53.92 -37.51 -1.31
N HIS A 168 -53.42 -36.53 -2.07
CA HIS A 168 -52.13 -36.59 -2.73
C HIS A 168 -51.24 -35.44 -2.26
N VAL A 169 -50.13 -35.78 -1.59
CA VAL A 169 -49.12 -34.84 -1.10
C VAL A 169 -47.74 -35.32 -1.55
N THR A 170 -47.01 -34.47 -2.27
CA THR A 170 -45.62 -34.71 -2.69
C THR A 170 -44.71 -33.71 -1.98
N MET A 171 -43.70 -34.23 -1.27
CA MET A 171 -42.75 -33.45 -0.50
C MET A 171 -41.47 -33.18 -1.30
N PHE A 172 -40.95 -31.98 -1.16
CA PHE A 172 -39.66 -31.50 -1.67
C PHE A 172 -38.87 -30.88 -0.51
N GLY A 173 -37.56 -30.84 -0.65
CA GLY A 173 -36.66 -30.23 0.34
C GLY A 173 -35.79 -29.18 -0.31
N GLN A 174 -35.54 -28.09 0.41
CA GLN A 174 -34.67 -27.00 -0.05
C GLN A 174 -33.61 -26.67 1.00
N ARG A 175 -32.38 -26.43 0.55
CA ARG A 175 -31.30 -25.83 1.33
C ARG A 175 -30.30 -25.18 0.36
N ILE A 176 -29.54 -24.19 0.81
CA ILE A 176 -28.38 -23.70 0.07
C ILE A 176 -27.26 -24.75 0.12
N VAL A 177 -26.68 -25.06 -1.04
CA VAL A 177 -25.60 -26.04 -1.18
C VAL A 177 -24.33 -25.34 -1.66
N TYR A 178 -23.27 -25.43 -0.86
CA TYR A 178 -21.93 -24.99 -1.23
C TYR A 178 -21.08 -26.20 -1.63
N GLY A 179 -20.90 -26.44 -2.93
CA GLY A 179 -20.17 -27.62 -3.41
C GLY A 179 -20.04 -27.72 -4.93
N SER A 180 -19.49 -28.84 -5.40
CA SER A 180 -19.38 -29.18 -6.83
C SER A 180 -20.50 -30.15 -7.23
N ALA A 181 -21.15 -29.89 -8.36
CA ALA A 181 -22.17 -30.78 -8.94
C ALA A 181 -21.60 -31.58 -10.12
N LEU A 182 -21.98 -32.86 -10.23
CA LEU A 182 -21.75 -33.70 -11.41
C LEU A 182 -23.11 -34.21 -11.89
N LEU A 183 -23.56 -33.71 -13.04
CA LEU A 183 -24.88 -34.00 -13.60
C LEU A 183 -24.71 -34.66 -14.99
N LEU A 184 -25.61 -35.58 -15.32
CA LEU A 184 -25.63 -36.19 -16.65
C LEU A 184 -25.96 -35.10 -17.67
N GLN A 185 -25.12 -34.96 -18.71
CA GLN A 185 -25.27 -33.92 -19.72
C GLN A 185 -26.49 -34.16 -20.63
N ASP A 186 -26.82 -35.42 -20.90
CA ASP A 186 -27.90 -35.83 -21.79
C ASP A 186 -28.83 -36.86 -21.10
N GLY A 187 -30.00 -36.42 -20.64
CA GLY A 187 -31.08 -37.28 -20.11
C GLY A 187 -31.36 -37.14 -18.61
N PRO A 188 -32.42 -37.79 -18.10
CA PRO A 188 -32.78 -37.72 -16.68
C PRO A 188 -31.78 -38.52 -15.84
N GLY A 189 -31.23 -37.90 -14.79
CA GLY A 189 -30.34 -38.52 -13.82
C GLY A 189 -30.87 -38.43 -12.39
N GLU A 190 -30.66 -39.47 -11.59
CA GLU A 190 -30.91 -39.42 -10.13
C GLU A 190 -29.81 -38.59 -9.46
N ILE A 191 -30.17 -37.57 -8.68
CA ILE A 191 -29.21 -36.78 -7.91
C ILE A 191 -28.84 -37.51 -6.63
N ARG A 192 -27.54 -37.65 -6.36
CA ARG A 192 -27.00 -38.17 -5.11
C ARG A 192 -26.12 -37.14 -4.44
N SER A 193 -26.31 -36.96 -3.13
CA SER A 193 -25.51 -36.05 -2.31
C SER A 193 -24.40 -36.81 -1.58
N TYR A 194 -23.20 -36.22 -1.55
CA TYR A 194 -22.03 -36.72 -0.86
C TYR A 194 -21.58 -35.69 0.19
N GLY A 195 -21.32 -36.13 1.42
CA GLY A 195 -20.65 -35.30 2.43
C GLY A 195 -19.15 -35.54 2.40
N ILE A 196 -18.34 -34.51 2.71
CA ILE A 196 -16.86 -34.64 2.77
C ILE A 196 -16.46 -35.73 3.76
N ASP A 197 -17.17 -35.85 4.87
CA ASP A 197 -16.93 -36.84 5.93
C ASP A 197 -17.89 -38.06 5.87
N GLN A 198 -18.75 -38.12 4.84
CA GLN A 198 -19.73 -39.20 4.69
C GLN A 198 -19.35 -40.12 3.54
N THR A 199 -19.15 -41.41 3.84
CA THR A 199 -18.72 -42.40 2.84
C THR A 199 -19.85 -42.99 2.00
N THR A 200 -21.11 -42.79 2.41
CA THR A 200 -22.29 -43.34 1.73
C THR A 200 -23.14 -42.21 1.16
N PRO A 201 -23.37 -42.15 -0.16
CA PRO A 201 -24.23 -41.13 -0.74
C PRO A 201 -25.70 -41.31 -0.35
N VAL A 202 -26.41 -40.20 -0.21
CA VAL A 202 -27.85 -40.17 0.02
C VAL A 202 -28.55 -39.77 -1.28
N SER A 203 -29.66 -40.43 -1.63
CA SER A 203 -30.49 -40.03 -2.78
C SER A 203 -31.21 -38.72 -2.46
N GLY A 204 -31.20 -37.78 -3.40
CA GLY A 204 -31.76 -36.44 -3.22
C GLY A 204 -30.95 -35.57 -2.27
N LEU A 205 -31.66 -34.78 -1.45
CA LEU A 205 -31.09 -33.76 -0.57
C LEU A 205 -31.15 -34.21 0.90
N PRO A 206 -30.02 -34.47 1.56
CA PRO A 206 -30.01 -34.80 2.99
C PRO A 206 -30.30 -33.56 3.83
N ALA A 207 -31.08 -33.70 4.91
CA ALA A 207 -31.38 -32.63 5.87
C ALA A 207 -31.76 -31.29 5.18
N PRO A 208 -32.92 -31.23 4.50
CA PRO A 208 -33.41 -29.97 3.95
C PRO A 208 -33.65 -28.97 5.07
N LEU A 209 -33.38 -27.69 4.80
CA LEU A 209 -33.64 -26.61 5.74
C LEU A 209 -35.11 -26.21 5.71
N PHE A 210 -35.72 -26.28 4.53
CA PHE A 210 -37.12 -25.97 4.30
C PHE A 210 -37.83 -27.13 3.64
N ASN A 211 -39.06 -27.37 4.09
CA ASN A 211 -40.01 -28.26 3.48
C ASN A 211 -40.78 -27.50 2.40
N LEU A 212 -40.87 -28.07 1.20
CA LEU A 212 -41.84 -27.66 0.18
C LEU A 212 -42.80 -28.81 -0.08
N ALA A 213 -44.06 -28.51 -0.39
CA ALA A 213 -45.05 -29.52 -0.72
C ALA A 213 -45.98 -29.08 -1.84
N ILE A 214 -46.42 -30.07 -2.61
CA ILE A 214 -47.52 -29.96 -3.56
C ILE A 214 -48.65 -30.86 -3.06
N ALA A 215 -49.83 -30.29 -2.84
CA ALA A 215 -50.98 -30.99 -2.29
C ALA A 215 -52.23 -30.78 -3.16
N SER A 216 -52.90 -31.87 -3.56
CA SER A 216 -54.09 -31.81 -4.43
C SER A 216 -54.98 -33.06 -4.29
N ASP A 217 -56.21 -32.95 -4.77
CA ASP A 217 -57.07 -34.11 -5.07
C ASP A 217 -56.66 -34.83 -6.37
N ASP A 218 -55.90 -34.16 -7.25
CA ASP A 218 -55.43 -34.69 -8.52
C ASP A 218 -53.91 -34.94 -8.46
N PRO A 219 -53.44 -36.20 -8.55
CA PRO A 219 -52.02 -36.51 -8.44
C PRO A 219 -51.19 -36.03 -9.65
N SER A 220 -51.83 -35.66 -10.76
CA SER A 220 -51.12 -35.23 -11.98
C SER A 220 -50.34 -33.93 -11.78
N TRP A 221 -50.74 -33.07 -10.84
CA TRP A 221 -50.04 -31.81 -10.54
C TRP A 221 -48.58 -32.00 -10.16
N ALA A 222 -48.27 -33.02 -9.36
CA ALA A 222 -46.90 -33.29 -8.92
C ALA A 222 -45.98 -33.70 -10.09
N THR A 223 -46.54 -34.18 -11.20
CA THR A 223 -45.77 -34.56 -12.40
C THR A 223 -45.39 -33.39 -13.29
N LEU A 224 -45.97 -32.20 -13.05
CA LEU A 224 -45.74 -31.00 -13.85
C LEU A 224 -44.51 -30.21 -13.41
N VAL A 225 -43.87 -30.59 -12.30
CA VAL A 225 -42.67 -29.93 -11.78
C VAL A 225 -41.57 -30.95 -11.52
N GLN A 226 -40.34 -30.48 -11.58
CA GLN A 226 -39.14 -31.22 -11.21
C GLN A 226 -38.31 -30.36 -10.25
N GLY A 227 -37.67 -31.01 -9.28
CA GLY A 227 -36.66 -30.32 -8.46
C GLY A 227 -35.46 -29.90 -9.31
N GLY A 228 -34.77 -28.83 -8.91
CA GLY A 228 -33.62 -28.30 -9.65
C GLY A 228 -32.64 -27.55 -8.75
N ILE A 229 -31.60 -26.96 -9.36
CA ILE A 229 -30.62 -26.09 -8.69
C ILE A 229 -30.77 -24.70 -9.31
N LEU A 230 -30.97 -23.68 -8.46
CA LEU A 230 -30.85 -22.27 -8.85
C LEU A 230 -29.42 -21.81 -8.53
N GLU A 231 -28.65 -21.48 -9.57
CA GLU A 231 -27.24 -21.09 -9.44
C GLU A 231 -27.08 -19.57 -9.30
N ASP A 232 -26.13 -19.16 -8.45
CA ASP A 232 -25.60 -17.79 -8.36
C ASP A 232 -24.07 -17.87 -8.23
N THR A 233 -23.38 -16.79 -8.55
CA THR A 233 -21.91 -16.72 -8.54
C THR A 233 -21.36 -16.82 -7.12
N VAL A 234 -20.36 -17.69 -6.92
CA VAL A 234 -19.74 -17.99 -5.62
C VAL A 234 -19.27 -16.73 -4.88
N TYR A 235 -18.87 -15.69 -5.62
CA TYR A 235 -18.38 -14.41 -5.10
C TYR A 235 -19.42 -13.58 -4.32
N ARG A 236 -20.72 -13.88 -4.46
CA ARG A 236 -21.82 -13.19 -3.75
C ARG A 236 -22.31 -13.92 -2.50
N SER A 237 -21.68 -15.03 -2.12
CA SER A 237 -22.13 -15.87 -0.99
C SER A 237 -21.76 -15.31 0.39
N GLU A 238 -22.71 -15.33 1.32
CA GLU A 238 -22.51 -14.97 2.74
C GLU A 238 -21.37 -15.74 3.38
N ALA A 239 -21.16 -17.02 3.03
CA ALA A 239 -20.09 -17.84 3.59
C ALA A 239 -18.68 -17.30 3.28
N ILE A 240 -18.48 -16.61 2.15
CA ILE A 240 -17.22 -15.94 1.81
C ILE A 240 -17.10 -14.59 2.53
N ILE A 241 -18.23 -13.87 2.68
CA ILE A 241 -18.29 -12.59 3.41
C ILE A 241 -18.00 -12.82 4.90
N GLU A 242 -18.66 -13.79 5.54
CA GLU A 242 -18.48 -14.11 6.96
C GLU A 242 -17.10 -14.71 7.26
N ARG A 243 -16.56 -15.60 6.41
CA ARG A 243 -15.16 -16.06 6.59
C ARG A 243 -14.15 -14.93 6.45
N THR A 244 -14.45 -13.95 5.62
CA THR A 244 -13.61 -12.75 5.46
C THR A 244 -13.67 -11.91 6.74
N VAL A 245 -14.86 -11.64 7.27
CA VAL A 245 -15.07 -10.87 8.52
C VAL A 245 -14.52 -11.58 9.77
N LEU A 246 -14.70 -12.90 9.90
CA LEU A 246 -14.21 -13.66 11.05
C LEU A 246 -12.69 -13.84 11.03
N GLY A 247 -12.13 -14.01 9.82
CA GLY A 247 -10.67 -13.99 9.61
C GLY A 247 -10.05 -12.64 9.95
N GLU A 248 -10.75 -11.54 9.61
CA GLU A 248 -10.34 -10.16 9.90
C GLU A 248 -10.36 -9.86 11.41
N ARG A 249 -11.40 -10.25 12.15
CA ARG A 249 -11.44 -10.08 13.62
C ARG A 249 -10.29 -10.80 14.33
N ASN A 250 -9.96 -12.02 13.89
CA ASN A 250 -8.83 -12.76 14.44
C ASN A 250 -7.48 -12.13 14.08
N ALA A 251 -7.35 -11.58 12.87
CA ALA A 251 -6.15 -10.88 12.43
C ALA A 251 -5.94 -9.55 13.16
N ASP A 252 -7.01 -8.79 13.42
CA ASP A 252 -6.97 -7.53 14.16
C ASP A 252 -6.66 -7.76 15.64
N GLN A 253 -7.20 -8.82 16.24
CA GLN A 253 -6.86 -9.22 17.60
C GLN A 253 -5.38 -9.64 17.69
N LEU A 254 -4.90 -10.47 16.75
CA LEU A 254 -3.48 -10.83 16.69
C LEU A 254 -2.59 -9.61 16.46
N ARG A 255 -3.02 -8.65 15.63
CA ARG A 255 -2.32 -7.39 15.41
C ARG A 255 -2.23 -6.56 16.67
N LEU A 256 -3.33 -6.39 17.40
CA LEU A 256 -3.33 -5.62 18.64
C LEU A 256 -2.39 -6.25 19.68
N GLU A 257 -2.37 -7.59 19.75
CA GLU A 257 -1.45 -8.35 20.60
C GLU A 257 0.01 -8.18 20.16
N LEU A 258 0.30 -8.30 18.85
CA LEU A 258 1.62 -8.10 18.27
C LEU A 258 2.12 -6.66 18.44
N ASP A 259 1.27 -5.67 18.27
CA ASP A 259 1.60 -4.25 18.40
C ASP A 259 1.88 -3.88 19.86
N THR A 260 1.12 -4.49 20.78
CA THR A 260 1.38 -4.40 22.23
C THR A 260 2.72 -5.06 22.59
N GLN A 261 3.02 -6.23 22.02
CA GLN A 261 4.31 -6.90 22.20
C GLN A 261 5.48 -6.10 21.59
N ALA A 262 5.29 -5.51 20.41
CA ALA A 262 6.28 -4.69 19.74
C ALA A 262 6.58 -3.40 20.52
N ARG A 263 5.56 -2.72 21.06
CA ARG A 263 5.74 -1.55 21.95
C ARG A 263 6.50 -1.92 23.22
N LYS A 264 6.18 -3.07 23.82
CA LYS A 264 6.90 -3.60 24.98
C LYS A 264 8.37 -3.91 24.64
N ALA A 265 8.62 -4.60 23.53
CA ALA A 265 9.97 -4.90 23.06
C ALA A 265 10.77 -3.63 22.75
N LYS A 266 10.15 -2.60 22.13
CA LYS A 266 10.78 -1.31 21.85
C LYS A 266 11.11 -0.53 23.12
N ALA A 267 10.26 -0.59 24.14
CA ALA A 267 10.54 -0.03 25.45
C ALA A 267 11.70 -0.76 26.14
N ASP A 268 11.71 -2.10 26.11
CA ASP A 268 12.78 -2.93 26.67
C ASP A 268 14.14 -2.68 25.95
N ILE A 269 14.13 -2.52 24.63
CA ILE A 269 15.30 -2.16 23.83
C ILE A 269 15.79 -0.75 24.20
N SER A 270 14.89 0.23 24.35
CA SER A 270 15.26 1.60 24.74
C SER A 270 15.88 1.64 26.13
N ASP A 271 15.36 0.86 27.08
CA ASP A 271 15.92 0.70 28.41
C ASP A 271 17.27 -0.04 28.37
N ALA A 272 17.41 -1.05 27.51
CA ALA A 272 18.67 -1.74 27.30
C ALA A 272 19.75 -0.81 26.70
N ILE A 273 19.39 0.04 25.73
CA ILE A 273 20.27 1.06 25.15
C ILE A 273 20.69 2.07 26.22
N ARG A 274 19.76 2.53 27.07
CA ARG A 274 20.06 3.44 28.18
C ARG A 274 21.07 2.81 29.16
N LYS A 275 20.82 1.57 29.58
CA LYS A 275 21.76 0.79 30.42
C LYS A 275 23.11 0.58 29.73
N LEU A 276 23.12 0.34 28.42
CA LEU A 276 24.35 0.18 27.65
C LEU A 276 25.14 1.50 27.61
N ALA A 277 24.47 2.64 27.46
CA ALA A 277 25.08 3.96 27.51
C ALA A 277 25.65 4.29 28.91
N ASP A 278 24.97 3.87 29.97
CA ASP A 278 25.46 3.98 31.35
C ASP A 278 26.72 3.13 31.55
N VAL A 279 26.70 1.87 31.12
CA VAL A 279 27.86 0.96 31.16
C VAL A 279 28.99 1.47 30.26
N SER A 280 28.68 2.10 29.12
CA SER A 280 29.69 2.69 28.23
C SER A 280 30.34 3.93 28.83
N ARG A 281 29.58 4.75 29.58
CA ARG A 281 30.12 5.86 30.39
C ARG A 281 31.00 5.37 31.53
N GLU A 282 30.57 4.31 32.23
CA GLU A 282 31.34 3.68 33.30
C GLU A 282 32.62 3.01 32.76
N LYS A 283 32.54 2.38 31.58
CA LYS A 283 33.70 1.88 30.82
C LYS A 283 34.62 3.02 30.39
N GLY A 284 34.08 4.16 29.97
CA GLY A 284 34.87 5.36 29.65
C GLY A 284 35.68 5.85 30.87
N ALA A 285 35.06 5.89 32.05
CA ALA A 285 35.74 6.21 33.30
C ALA A 285 36.81 5.17 33.68
N LEU A 286 36.52 3.88 33.51
CA LEU A 286 37.47 2.78 33.74
C LEU A 286 38.61 2.74 32.71
N VAL A 287 38.36 3.14 31.46
CA VAL A 287 39.39 3.28 30.42
C VAL A 287 40.30 4.47 30.73
N ALA A 288 39.76 5.60 31.18
CA ALA A 288 40.56 6.72 31.66
C ALA A 288 41.42 6.33 32.87
N GLN A 289 40.84 5.57 33.82
CA GLN A 289 41.58 5.04 34.97
C GLN A 289 42.65 4.01 34.55
N ARG A 290 42.35 3.15 33.56
CA ARG A 290 43.31 2.21 32.97
C ARG A 290 44.44 2.96 32.29
N ASP A 291 44.16 4.02 31.54
CA ASP A 291 45.17 4.77 30.81
C ASP A 291 46.09 5.53 31.80
N GLN A 292 45.52 6.08 32.87
CA GLN A 292 46.29 6.66 33.98
C GLN A 292 47.13 5.61 34.74
N THR A 293 46.58 4.41 34.93
CA THR A 293 47.30 3.26 35.51
C THR A 293 48.36 2.73 34.55
N THR A 294 48.14 2.78 33.23
CA THR A 294 49.09 2.33 32.20
C THR A 294 50.26 3.29 32.08
N ILE A 295 50.03 4.59 32.23
CA ILE A 295 51.09 5.59 32.36
C ILE A 295 51.90 5.32 33.63
N ARG A 296 51.24 5.06 34.77
CA ARG A 296 51.91 4.69 36.03
C ARG A 296 52.70 3.38 35.92
N ILE A 297 52.18 2.40 35.19
CA ILE A 297 52.87 1.14 34.89
C ILE A 297 54.09 1.39 34.00
N ARG A 298 54.01 2.25 32.99
CA ARG A 298 55.18 2.61 32.16
C ARG A 298 56.28 3.30 32.97
N ASP A 299 55.90 4.18 33.90
CA ASP A 299 56.86 4.84 34.79
C ASP A 299 57.54 3.81 35.72
N LEU A 300 56.75 2.87 36.27
CA LEU A 300 57.25 1.77 37.09
C LEU A 300 58.05 0.73 36.28
N GLU A 301 57.70 0.47 35.03
CA GLU A 301 58.43 -0.41 34.10
C GLU A 301 59.79 0.18 33.74
N ALA A 302 59.90 1.50 33.56
CA ALA A 302 61.17 2.19 33.37
C ALA A 302 62.06 2.09 34.63
N GLU A 303 61.47 2.15 35.82
CA GLU A 303 62.15 1.97 37.10
C GLU A 303 62.60 0.51 37.32
N VAL A 304 61.73 -0.45 36.95
CA VAL A 304 62.01 -1.89 36.98
C VAL A 304 63.03 -2.31 35.93
N ASP A 305 63.07 -1.71 34.74
CA ASP A 305 64.07 -2.01 33.70
C ASP A 305 65.46 -1.44 34.02
N ASN A 306 65.52 -0.40 34.85
CA ASN A 306 66.77 0.05 35.46
C ASN A 306 67.25 -0.93 36.55
N LEU A 307 66.33 -1.55 37.31
CA LEU A 307 66.63 -2.58 38.31
C LEU A 307 66.92 -3.97 37.69
N ARG A 308 66.26 -4.34 36.59
CA ARG A 308 66.44 -5.61 35.85
C ARG A 308 67.76 -5.67 35.09
N ARG A 309 68.30 -4.54 34.64
CA ARG A 309 69.66 -4.48 34.07
C ARG A 309 70.75 -4.78 35.10
N ALA A 310 70.47 -4.63 36.40
CA ALA A 310 71.35 -5.00 37.50
C ALA A 310 71.11 -6.43 38.06
N PHE A 311 70.05 -7.14 37.63
CA PHE A 311 69.64 -8.41 38.24
C PHE A 311 69.10 -9.38 37.17
N TYR A 312 69.97 -10.30 36.74
CA TYR A 312 69.71 -11.56 36.00
C TYR A 312 69.82 -11.60 34.47
N GLY A 313 71.01 -12.01 34.02
CA GLY A 313 71.08 -13.22 33.21
C GLY A 313 70.74 -14.45 34.06
N SER A 314 69.73 -15.24 33.68
CA SER A 314 69.66 -16.70 33.85
C SER A 314 68.27 -17.29 33.50
N THR A 315 68.25 -18.11 32.43
CA THR A 315 67.69 -19.48 32.32
C THR A 315 66.34 -19.93 32.93
N PHE A 316 65.41 -19.06 33.34
CA PHE A 316 64.12 -19.52 33.91
C PHE A 316 62.92 -19.52 32.93
N LEU A 317 62.80 -18.51 32.04
CA LEU A 317 61.61 -18.33 31.19
C LEU A 317 61.47 -19.31 30.01
N ARG A 318 62.55 -19.94 29.55
CA ARG A 318 62.50 -20.95 28.45
C ARG A 318 61.82 -22.27 28.86
N ARG A 319 61.63 -22.54 30.16
CA ARG A 319 61.07 -23.80 30.67
C ARG A 319 59.55 -23.81 30.85
N LEU A 320 58.90 -22.65 30.89
CA LEU A 320 57.46 -22.58 31.20
C LEU A 320 56.57 -22.80 29.96
N ALA A 321 56.93 -22.25 28.80
CA ALA A 321 56.01 -22.14 27.66
C ALA A 321 56.05 -23.32 26.64
N PHE A 322 57.07 -24.17 26.64
CA PHE A 322 57.27 -25.19 25.59
C PHE A 322 57.68 -26.56 26.15
N HIS A 323 57.23 -27.64 25.51
CA HIS A 323 57.78 -28.98 25.78
C HIS A 323 59.22 -29.10 25.26
N ARG A 324 59.99 -30.03 25.84
CA ARG A 324 61.42 -30.27 25.55
C ARG A 324 61.74 -30.72 24.10
N ARG A 325 60.74 -30.89 23.25
CA ARG A 325 60.85 -31.14 21.80
C ARG A 325 60.22 -30.03 20.93
N GLY A 326 60.00 -28.83 21.49
CA GLY A 326 59.59 -27.64 20.73
C GLY A 326 58.09 -27.50 20.41
N LYS A 327 57.21 -28.36 20.96
CA LYS A 327 55.75 -28.22 20.80
C LYS A 327 55.09 -27.52 22.00
N PRO A 328 54.11 -26.61 21.80
CA PRO A 328 53.43 -25.90 22.89
C PRO A 328 52.54 -26.82 23.73
N ARG A 329 52.41 -26.52 25.04
CA ARG A 329 51.63 -27.30 26.02
C ARG A 329 50.12 -27.06 25.86
N GLY A 330 49.32 -28.11 26.03
CA GLY A 330 47.88 -28.17 25.67
C GLY A 330 46.92 -27.15 26.33
N TRP A 331 47.32 -26.45 27.39
CA TRP A 331 46.53 -25.36 27.97
C TRP A 331 46.49 -24.11 27.06
N LEU A 332 47.52 -23.91 26.21
CA LEU A 332 47.56 -22.88 25.17
C LEU A 332 46.52 -23.12 24.05
N ARG A 333 46.00 -24.36 23.95
CA ARG A 333 44.99 -24.79 22.97
C ARG A 333 43.56 -24.45 23.41
N LYS A 334 43.32 -24.18 24.71
CA LYS A 334 42.02 -23.77 25.25
C LYS A 334 41.83 -22.25 25.31
N LEU A 335 42.90 -21.45 25.16
CA LEU A 335 42.82 -19.99 25.18
C LEU A 335 42.41 -19.36 23.82
N LEU A 336 42.28 -20.18 22.76
CA LEU A 336 42.05 -19.73 21.38
C LEU A 336 40.72 -20.18 20.77
N LEU A 337 39.80 -20.76 21.56
CA LEU A 337 38.56 -21.37 21.05
C LEU A 337 37.33 -21.02 21.90
N ALA A 338 36.58 -20.03 21.39
CA ALA A 338 35.16 -19.69 21.62
C ALA A 338 34.70 -19.16 22.99
N ASP A 339 33.85 -18.12 22.95
CA ASP A 339 32.86 -17.86 24.01
C ASP A 339 31.58 -18.69 23.74
N LYS A 340 30.59 -18.59 24.63
CA LYS A 340 29.39 -19.46 24.68
C LYS A 340 28.47 -19.37 23.43
N GLN A 341 28.81 -18.59 22.41
CA GLN A 341 28.03 -18.45 21.17
C GLN A 341 28.82 -18.78 19.88
N GLY A 342 30.07 -19.27 19.99
CA GLY A 342 30.72 -19.98 18.89
C GLY A 342 31.30 -19.13 17.74
N THR A 343 31.67 -17.87 17.97
CA THR A 343 32.26 -17.00 16.91
C THR A 343 33.80 -16.92 16.96
N PRO A 344 34.54 -17.00 15.83
CA PRO A 344 35.99 -16.79 15.81
C PRO A 344 36.41 -15.31 15.90
N ARG A 345 37.39 -14.97 16.74
CA ARG A 345 37.97 -13.61 16.84
C ARG A 345 38.73 -13.20 15.58
N ASN A 346 38.77 -11.90 15.28
CA ASN A 346 39.39 -11.29 14.08
C ASN A 346 40.85 -11.73 13.77
N ALA A 347 41.63 -12.11 14.78
CA ALA A 347 42.98 -12.64 14.59
C ALA A 347 43.02 -13.93 13.74
N THR A 348 41.93 -14.70 13.71
CA THR A 348 41.85 -16.02 13.06
C THR A 348 41.51 -15.94 11.56
N ARG A 349 41.05 -14.77 11.07
CA ARG A 349 40.64 -14.55 9.67
C ARG A 349 41.81 -14.66 8.69
N ARG A 350 43.03 -14.24 9.10
CA ARG A 350 44.26 -14.38 8.29
C ARG A 350 44.73 -15.82 8.10
N ILE A 351 44.27 -16.74 8.94
CA ILE A 351 44.67 -18.16 8.93
C ILE A 351 43.69 -18.99 8.07
N LEU A 352 42.38 -18.68 8.16
CA LEU A 352 41.30 -19.39 7.46
C LEU A 352 41.24 -19.10 5.95
N PHE A 353 41.53 -17.86 5.55
CA PHE A 353 41.36 -17.42 4.16
C PHE A 353 42.71 -17.27 3.43
N LYS A 354 42.70 -17.49 2.12
CA LYS A 354 43.77 -17.06 1.21
C LYS A 354 43.65 -15.55 0.97
N LYS A 355 44.70 -14.90 0.46
CA LYS A 355 44.68 -13.46 0.11
C LYS A 355 43.57 -13.07 -0.88
N ASN A 356 43.08 -14.03 -1.67
CA ASN A 356 41.99 -13.84 -2.63
C ASN A 356 40.60 -14.20 -2.06
N GLY A 357 40.44 -14.25 -0.73
CA GLY A 357 39.16 -14.48 -0.07
C GLY A 357 38.67 -15.94 -0.07
N ARG A 358 39.32 -16.86 -0.79
CA ARG A 358 38.94 -18.29 -0.78
C ARG A 358 39.43 -19.00 0.47
N VAL A 359 38.57 -19.83 1.08
CA VAL A 359 38.94 -20.68 2.24
C VAL A 359 40.07 -21.63 1.85
N ARG A 360 41.07 -21.82 2.72
CA ARG A 360 42.17 -22.75 2.44
C ARG A 360 41.66 -24.20 2.46
N PRO A 361 42.08 -25.09 1.54
CA PRO A 361 41.50 -26.43 1.35
C PRO A 361 41.46 -27.31 2.60
N ILE A 362 42.46 -27.18 3.49
CA ILE A 362 42.54 -27.94 4.74
C ILE A 362 41.42 -27.58 5.74
N PHE A 363 40.81 -26.41 5.59
CA PHE A 363 39.68 -25.93 6.40
C PHE A 363 38.34 -26.00 5.65
N ALA A 364 38.34 -26.38 4.36
CA ALA A 364 37.12 -26.49 3.55
C ALA A 364 36.10 -27.49 4.13
N PRO A 365 36.47 -28.67 4.65
CA PRO A 365 35.52 -29.59 5.30
C PRO A 365 34.94 -29.02 6.60
N TRP A 366 35.65 -28.10 7.25
CA TRP A 366 35.28 -27.48 8.52
C TRP A 366 34.38 -26.25 8.34
N TYR A 367 34.48 -25.58 7.18
CA TYR A 367 33.69 -24.41 6.80
C TYR A 367 32.48 -24.74 5.92
N ALA A 368 32.42 -25.96 5.35
CA ALA A 368 31.33 -26.44 4.52
C ALA A 368 29.93 -26.39 5.18
N PRO A 369 29.76 -26.70 6.49
CA PRO A 369 28.45 -26.58 7.15
C PRO A 369 27.98 -25.13 7.35
N TYR A 370 28.91 -24.16 7.36
CA TYR A 370 28.61 -22.74 7.53
C TYR A 370 28.18 -22.06 6.22
N MET A 371 28.66 -22.52 5.06
CA MET A 371 28.17 -22.05 3.75
C MET A 371 26.74 -22.52 3.47
N ALA A 372 26.34 -23.68 4.00
CA ALA A 372 24.99 -24.22 3.89
C ALA A 372 23.96 -23.47 4.77
N ALA A 373 24.39 -22.80 5.84
CA ALA A 373 23.52 -21.99 6.71
C ALA A 373 23.29 -20.55 6.19
N THR A 374 24.00 -20.12 5.15
CA THR A 374 23.73 -18.89 4.37
C THR A 374 22.87 -19.14 3.12
N GLN A 375 22.35 -20.35 2.95
CA GLN A 375 21.47 -20.77 1.85
C GLN A 375 20.15 -21.34 2.37
N ALA A 376 19.51 -20.63 3.29
CA ALA A 376 18.14 -20.91 3.73
C ALA A 376 17.30 -19.64 3.67
N ALA A 377 17.02 -19.20 2.45
CA ALA A 377 15.87 -18.38 2.06
C ALA A 377 15.65 -18.61 0.56
N ASP A 378 15.48 -19.88 0.18
CA ASP A 378 15.24 -20.29 -1.20
C ASP A 378 13.86 -20.95 -1.25
N VAL A 379 12.85 -20.10 -1.35
CA VAL A 379 11.52 -20.48 -1.82
C VAL A 379 11.41 -19.96 -3.25
N GLY A 380 11.64 -20.86 -4.22
CA GLY A 380 11.11 -20.75 -5.58
C GLY A 380 11.92 -19.98 -6.63
N GLY A 381 12.82 -20.69 -7.33
CA GLY A 381 13.26 -20.37 -8.70
C GLY A 381 14.56 -19.54 -8.84
N PRO A 382 15.27 -19.62 -9.98
CA PRO A 382 16.54 -18.93 -10.18
C PRO A 382 16.34 -17.40 -10.16
N ARG A 383 16.63 -16.75 -9.03
CA ARG A 383 16.65 -15.29 -8.93
C ARG A 383 17.85 -14.75 -9.69
N VAL A 384 17.59 -14.19 -10.87
CA VAL A 384 18.54 -13.29 -11.53
C VAL A 384 18.66 -12.05 -10.64
N ASP A 385 19.88 -11.65 -10.27
CA ASP A 385 20.11 -10.42 -9.53
C ASP A 385 19.57 -9.22 -10.33
N TYR A 386 18.70 -8.41 -9.73
CA TYR A 386 18.02 -7.30 -10.43
C TYR A 386 19.01 -6.30 -11.04
N VAL A 387 20.14 -6.02 -10.36
CA VAL A 387 21.16 -5.09 -10.85
C VAL A 387 21.81 -5.66 -12.09
N ASP A 388 22.17 -6.95 -12.07
CA ASP A 388 22.75 -7.61 -13.24
C ASP A 388 21.75 -7.71 -14.39
N PHE A 389 20.49 -8.03 -14.10
CA PHE A 389 19.40 -8.04 -15.09
C PHE A 389 19.26 -6.68 -15.77
N LEU A 390 19.04 -5.60 -15.01
CA LEU A 390 18.83 -4.29 -15.58
C LEU A 390 20.09 -3.76 -16.28
N ARG A 391 21.29 -4.04 -15.74
CA ARG A 391 22.56 -3.68 -16.38
C ARG A 391 22.71 -4.35 -17.74
N GLN A 392 22.37 -5.64 -17.86
CA GLN A 392 22.38 -6.35 -19.13
C GLN A 392 21.36 -5.74 -20.11
N ARG A 393 20.16 -5.42 -19.66
CA ARG A 393 19.12 -4.79 -20.49
C ARG A 393 19.58 -3.44 -21.02
N ILE A 394 20.06 -2.54 -20.17
CA ILE A 394 20.60 -1.23 -20.55
C ILE A 394 21.76 -1.39 -21.55
N ALA A 395 22.64 -2.37 -21.34
CA ALA A 395 23.78 -2.62 -22.24
C ALA A 395 23.36 -3.06 -23.66
N THR A 396 22.15 -3.61 -23.85
CA THR A 396 21.65 -3.93 -25.20
C THR A 396 21.23 -2.69 -26.00
N GLY A 397 20.98 -1.56 -25.32
CA GLY A 397 20.53 -0.31 -25.93
C GLY A 397 19.06 -0.28 -26.35
N ASP A 398 18.31 -1.37 -26.18
CA ASP A 398 16.93 -1.45 -26.65
C ASP A 398 15.96 -0.56 -25.86
N LEU A 399 16.13 -0.44 -24.54
CA LEU A 399 15.35 0.46 -23.69
C LEU A 399 15.49 1.92 -24.12
N ALA A 400 16.71 2.35 -24.45
CA ALA A 400 16.97 3.70 -24.96
C ALA A 400 16.39 3.94 -26.36
N LEU A 401 16.10 2.87 -27.12
CA LEU A 401 15.49 2.95 -28.46
C LEU A 401 13.97 2.76 -28.44
N ALA A 402 13.38 2.30 -27.32
CA ALA A 402 11.96 1.97 -27.18
C ALA A 402 11.05 3.13 -27.60
N GLN A 403 10.18 2.94 -28.60
CA GLN A 403 9.32 4.01 -29.14
C GLN A 403 7.87 3.89 -28.66
N THR A 404 7.46 2.71 -28.21
CA THR A 404 6.04 2.41 -27.95
C THR A 404 5.81 1.90 -26.54
N VAL A 405 4.77 2.43 -25.89
CA VAL A 405 4.30 1.98 -24.58
C VAL A 405 2.82 1.61 -24.68
N HIS A 406 2.46 0.47 -24.13
CA HIS A 406 1.06 0.10 -23.91
C HIS A 406 0.74 0.02 -22.43
N ILE A 407 -0.25 0.80 -21.99
CA ILE A 407 -0.70 0.83 -20.59
C ILE A 407 -1.95 -0.03 -20.45
N VAL A 408 -1.88 -1.04 -19.58
CA VAL A 408 -3.02 -1.94 -19.31
C VAL A 408 -3.51 -1.70 -17.89
N THR A 409 -4.81 -1.50 -17.77
CA THR A 409 -5.50 -1.24 -16.49
C THR A 409 -6.66 -2.20 -16.29
N THR A 410 -7.22 -2.25 -15.09
CA THR A 410 -8.59 -2.75 -14.91
C THR A 410 -9.57 -1.61 -15.15
N GLN A 411 -10.86 -1.92 -15.34
CA GLN A 411 -11.90 -0.88 -15.43
C GLN A 411 -11.91 0.08 -14.22
N HIS A 412 -11.53 -0.41 -13.03
CA HIS A 412 -11.47 0.38 -11.79
C HIS A 412 -10.25 1.30 -11.70
N THR A 413 -9.24 1.11 -12.54
CA THR A 413 -7.96 1.85 -12.49
C THR A 413 -7.66 2.59 -13.79
N GLU A 414 -8.66 2.75 -14.66
CA GLU A 414 -8.53 3.40 -15.96
C GLU A 414 -8.01 4.84 -15.83
N PHE A 415 -8.46 5.57 -14.80
CA PHE A 415 -7.95 6.90 -14.43
C PHE A 415 -6.43 6.91 -14.23
N VAL A 416 -5.87 5.91 -13.55
CA VAL A 416 -4.40 5.79 -13.37
C VAL A 416 -3.73 5.67 -14.75
N GLY A 417 -4.28 4.84 -15.64
CA GLY A 417 -3.77 4.72 -17.00
C GLY A 417 -3.82 6.03 -17.80
N GLU A 418 -4.87 6.84 -17.62
CA GLU A 418 -4.96 8.19 -18.18
C GLU A 418 -3.88 9.12 -17.63
N ALA A 419 -3.64 9.06 -16.32
CA ALA A 419 -2.64 9.91 -15.69
C ALA A 419 -1.22 9.57 -16.12
N PHE A 420 -0.92 8.27 -16.26
CA PHE A 420 0.34 7.81 -16.85
C PHE A 420 0.48 8.26 -18.31
N ALA A 421 -0.57 8.17 -19.14
CA ALA A 421 -0.50 8.65 -20.51
C ALA A 421 -0.30 10.17 -20.60
N ALA A 422 -0.94 10.94 -19.73
CA ALA A 422 -0.74 12.39 -19.63
C ALA A 422 0.72 12.71 -19.26
N ALA A 423 1.29 12.04 -18.26
CA ALA A 423 2.70 12.21 -17.87
C ALA A 423 3.68 11.89 -19.01
N LEU A 424 3.37 10.88 -19.82
CA LEU A 424 4.22 10.45 -20.94
C LEU A 424 4.03 11.28 -22.21
N SER A 425 3.02 12.13 -22.29
CA SER A 425 2.72 12.94 -23.49
C SER A 425 3.83 13.92 -23.89
N LYS A 426 4.70 14.29 -22.94
CA LYS A 426 5.88 15.16 -23.17
C LYS A 426 7.13 14.39 -23.63
N THR A 427 7.03 13.08 -23.82
CA THR A 427 8.16 12.22 -24.23
C THR A 427 8.07 11.85 -25.70
N ARG A 428 9.14 11.23 -26.23
CA ARG A 428 9.12 10.62 -27.59
C ARG A 428 8.26 9.37 -27.71
N LEU A 429 7.70 8.86 -26.60
CA LEU A 429 7.01 7.58 -26.58
C LEU A 429 5.59 7.71 -27.14
N THR A 430 5.25 6.83 -28.08
CA THR A 430 3.87 6.65 -28.54
C THR A 430 3.12 5.78 -27.53
N VAL A 431 2.12 6.36 -26.88
CA VAL A 431 1.35 5.70 -25.82
C VAL A 431 0.00 5.21 -26.33
N THR A 432 -0.29 3.95 -26.05
CA THR A 432 -1.62 3.34 -26.24
C THR A 432 -2.12 2.78 -24.90
N ARG A 433 -3.44 2.60 -24.77
CA ARG A 433 -4.06 2.13 -23.51
C ARG A 433 -5.16 1.10 -23.77
N GLY A 434 -5.39 0.22 -22.80
CA GLY A 434 -6.49 -0.74 -22.82
C GLY A 434 -6.84 -1.29 -21.43
N THR A 435 -7.97 -1.98 -21.34
CA THR A 435 -8.39 -2.70 -20.12
C THR A 435 -8.17 -4.21 -20.20
N GLU A 436 -7.67 -4.69 -21.33
CA GLU A 436 -7.40 -6.09 -21.60
C GLU A 436 -5.96 -6.25 -22.08
N LEU A 437 -5.36 -7.41 -21.81
CA LEU A 437 -4.04 -7.74 -22.33
C LEU A 437 -4.12 -8.06 -23.82
N PRO A 438 -3.17 -7.58 -24.64
CA PRO A 438 -3.13 -7.95 -26.05
C PRO A 438 -2.76 -9.44 -26.21
N ALA A 439 -3.20 -10.04 -27.32
CA ALA A 439 -2.87 -11.43 -27.65
C ALA A 439 -1.36 -11.66 -27.88
N SER A 440 -0.63 -10.61 -28.30
CA SER A 440 0.82 -10.59 -28.51
C SER A 440 1.44 -9.35 -27.87
N PHE A 441 2.67 -9.48 -27.36
CA PHE A 441 3.38 -8.38 -26.68
C PHE A 441 4.33 -7.62 -27.63
N ASP A 442 3.75 -6.97 -28.65
CA ASP A 442 4.49 -6.35 -29.76
C ASP A 442 5.11 -4.98 -29.43
N HIS A 443 4.47 -4.18 -28.56
CA HIS A 443 5.04 -2.93 -28.05
C HIS A 443 6.40 -3.14 -27.35
N ASP A 444 7.21 -2.08 -27.31
CA ASP A 444 8.54 -2.12 -26.67
C ASP A 444 8.43 -2.26 -25.16
N LEU A 445 7.48 -1.55 -24.56
CA LEU A 445 7.23 -1.53 -23.11
C LEU A 445 5.75 -1.66 -22.79
N TYR A 446 5.48 -2.22 -21.61
CA TYR A 446 4.15 -2.38 -21.04
C TYR A 446 4.13 -1.85 -19.61
N ILE A 447 3.18 -0.96 -19.32
CA ILE A 447 2.88 -0.53 -17.95
C ILE A 447 1.61 -1.25 -17.52
N ILE A 448 1.72 -2.16 -16.56
CA ILE A 448 0.59 -2.95 -16.06
C ILE A 448 0.19 -2.45 -14.68
N VAL A 449 -1.03 -1.91 -14.59
CA VAL A 449 -1.61 -1.42 -13.33
C VAL A 449 -2.38 -2.54 -12.64
N ALA A 450 -2.10 -2.78 -11.36
CA ALA A 450 -2.66 -3.89 -10.59
C ALA A 450 -2.41 -5.27 -11.26
N PRO A 451 -1.13 -5.70 -11.39
CA PRO A 451 -0.74 -6.89 -12.16
C PRO A 451 -1.33 -8.21 -11.64
N GLN A 452 -1.81 -8.26 -10.40
CA GLN A 452 -2.48 -9.41 -9.80
C GLN A 452 -3.80 -9.76 -10.47
N MET A 453 -4.42 -8.80 -11.16
CA MET A 453 -5.71 -8.96 -11.83
C MET A 453 -5.59 -9.70 -13.17
N PHE A 454 -4.36 -9.97 -13.62
CA PHE A 454 -4.11 -10.57 -14.93
C PHE A 454 -3.44 -11.93 -14.81
N ALA A 455 -3.99 -12.92 -15.53
CA ALA A 455 -3.46 -14.29 -15.51
C ALA A 455 -2.04 -14.38 -16.08
N THR A 456 -1.81 -13.72 -17.22
CA THR A 456 -0.53 -13.65 -17.92
C THR A 456 0.04 -12.23 -17.86
N LEU A 457 1.36 -12.08 -17.95
CA LEU A 457 2.02 -10.77 -17.95
C LEU A 457 3.02 -10.69 -19.13
N PRO A 458 3.33 -9.48 -19.60
CA PRO A 458 4.40 -9.25 -20.57
C PRO A 458 5.74 -9.85 -20.12
N PRO A 459 6.67 -10.13 -21.04
CA PRO A 459 8.01 -10.60 -20.70
C PRO A 459 8.73 -9.63 -19.74
N PRO A 460 9.54 -10.11 -18.77
CA PRO A 460 10.18 -9.26 -17.76
C PRO A 460 10.99 -8.09 -18.34
N GLY A 461 11.61 -8.29 -19.51
CA GLY A 461 12.40 -7.26 -20.20
C GLY A 461 11.60 -6.12 -20.82
N LYS A 462 10.26 -6.19 -20.78
CA LYS A 462 9.33 -5.17 -21.29
C LYS A 462 8.35 -4.67 -20.22
N LEU A 463 8.30 -5.29 -19.05
CA LEU A 463 7.26 -5.08 -18.05
C LEU A 463 7.65 -4.01 -17.03
N ILE A 464 6.82 -2.99 -16.87
CA ILE A 464 6.81 -2.05 -15.75
C ILE A 464 5.52 -2.30 -14.98
N VAL A 465 5.62 -2.48 -13.67
CA VAL A 465 4.48 -2.74 -12.80
C VAL A 465 4.08 -1.47 -12.08
N VAL A 466 2.79 -1.17 -12.04
CA VAL A 466 2.21 -0.19 -11.11
C VAL A 466 1.46 -0.97 -10.03
N GLN A 467 2.05 -0.96 -8.85
CA GLN A 467 1.50 -1.56 -7.64
C GLN A 467 0.36 -0.65 -7.14
N MET A 468 -0.83 -1.23 -6.91
CA MET A 468 -2.00 -0.51 -6.39
C MET A 468 -2.56 -1.07 -5.07
N GLU A 469 -1.97 -2.12 -4.53
CA GLU A 469 -2.48 -2.83 -3.34
C GLU A 469 -1.93 -2.22 -2.05
N GLN A 470 -2.73 -2.13 -0.98
CA GLN A 470 -2.23 -1.68 0.32
C GLN A 470 -1.44 -2.81 1.00
N VAL A 471 -0.10 -2.82 0.86
CA VAL A 471 0.77 -3.99 1.13
C VAL A 471 0.69 -4.47 2.58
N ARG A 472 0.59 -3.54 3.53
CA ARG A 472 0.47 -3.90 4.95
C ARG A 472 -0.91 -4.44 5.28
N ALA A 473 -1.97 -3.91 4.68
CA ALA A 473 -3.36 -4.31 4.95
C ALA A 473 -3.82 -5.55 4.16
N SER A 474 -3.14 -5.88 3.06
CA SER A 474 -3.63 -6.85 2.09
C SER A 474 -3.13 -8.27 2.33
N ARG A 475 -4.07 -9.22 2.28
CA ARG A 475 -3.81 -10.68 2.24
C ARG A 475 -3.34 -11.17 0.86
N TRP A 476 -3.47 -10.35 -0.18
CA TRP A 476 -3.13 -10.72 -1.57
C TRP A 476 -1.63 -10.67 -1.84
N VAL A 477 -0.84 -10.08 -0.93
CA VAL A 477 0.62 -10.03 -1.04
C VAL A 477 1.22 -11.34 -0.53
N ASP A 478 1.13 -12.37 -1.36
CA ASP A 478 1.74 -13.69 -1.16
C ASP A 478 3.02 -13.85 -2.00
N ASP A 479 3.63 -15.04 -1.97
CA ASP A 479 4.85 -15.32 -2.74
C ASP A 479 4.63 -15.21 -4.26
N ALA A 480 3.44 -15.54 -4.75
CA ALA A 480 3.11 -15.43 -6.18
C ALA A 480 2.98 -13.96 -6.60
N TYR A 481 2.41 -13.12 -5.74
CA TYR A 481 2.37 -11.67 -5.91
C TYR A 481 3.78 -11.08 -5.95
N MET A 482 4.64 -11.45 -5.00
CA MET A 482 6.04 -10.99 -4.97
C MET A 482 6.83 -11.46 -6.20
N ALA A 483 6.60 -12.69 -6.68
CA ALA A 483 7.25 -13.21 -7.89
C ALA A 483 6.90 -12.37 -9.14
N ARG A 484 5.65 -11.90 -9.27
CA ARG A 484 5.23 -11.00 -10.36
C ARG A 484 5.99 -9.67 -10.31
N MET A 485 6.20 -9.12 -9.10
CA MET A 485 6.96 -7.88 -8.90
C MET A 485 8.42 -8.05 -9.28
N HIS A 486 9.07 -9.14 -8.83
CA HIS A 486 10.45 -9.44 -9.18
C HIS A 486 10.67 -9.57 -10.69
N ALA A 487 9.67 -10.05 -11.43
CA ALA A 487 9.71 -10.26 -12.87
C ALA A 487 9.46 -8.98 -13.70
N SER A 488 9.95 -7.82 -13.28
CA SER A 488 9.71 -6.52 -13.95
C SER A 488 10.97 -5.65 -14.05
N LEU A 489 10.99 -4.72 -15.00
CA LEU A 489 12.01 -3.66 -15.12
C LEU A 489 11.96 -2.70 -13.92
N ALA A 490 10.75 -2.35 -13.48
CA ALA A 490 10.51 -1.45 -12.36
C ALA A 490 9.15 -1.74 -11.72
N VAL A 491 9.07 -1.48 -10.42
CA VAL A 491 7.84 -1.46 -9.63
C VAL A 491 7.59 -0.04 -9.19
N LEU A 492 6.52 0.55 -9.70
CA LEU A 492 6.06 1.89 -9.38
C LEU A 492 5.00 1.78 -8.28
N ASP A 493 5.14 2.54 -7.21
CA ASP A 493 4.22 2.52 -6.09
C ASP A 493 3.90 3.94 -5.62
N TYR A 494 2.65 4.18 -5.23
CA TYR A 494 2.14 5.48 -4.85
C TYR A 494 2.36 5.83 -3.38
N SER A 495 2.75 4.86 -2.54
CA SER A 495 2.90 5.04 -1.10
C SER A 495 4.30 4.68 -0.61
N ARG A 496 4.89 5.56 0.21
CA ARG A 496 6.18 5.27 0.87
C ARG A 496 6.03 4.16 1.91
N ASP A 497 4.85 4.01 2.53
CA ASP A 497 4.58 2.92 3.46
C ASP A 497 4.58 1.56 2.73
N ASN A 498 3.96 1.49 1.55
CA ASN A 498 4.02 0.30 0.70
C ASN A 498 5.46 -0.03 0.29
N ILE A 499 6.25 0.98 -0.12
CA ILE A 499 7.67 0.79 -0.49
C ILE A 499 8.47 0.22 0.68
N GLY A 500 8.27 0.74 1.89
CA GLY A 500 8.87 0.18 3.11
C GLY A 500 8.47 -1.28 3.32
N ALA A 501 7.18 -1.58 3.22
CA ALA A 501 6.65 -2.94 3.41
C ALA A 501 7.13 -3.94 2.34
N LEU A 502 7.28 -3.52 1.08
CA LEU A 502 7.80 -4.36 0.00
C LEU A 502 9.32 -4.60 0.16
N THR A 503 10.05 -3.59 0.64
CA THR A 503 11.48 -3.72 0.97
C THR A 503 11.67 -4.75 2.09
N GLU A 504 10.87 -4.68 3.16
CA GLU A 504 10.86 -5.66 4.26
C GLU A 504 10.58 -7.09 3.77
N ARG A 505 9.77 -7.23 2.72
CA ARG A 505 9.43 -8.52 2.07
C ARG A 505 10.45 -8.98 1.02
N GLY A 506 11.55 -8.26 0.84
CA GLY A 506 12.68 -8.67 0.00
C GLY A 506 12.63 -8.19 -1.46
N LEU A 507 11.74 -7.26 -1.82
CA LEU A 507 11.81 -6.60 -3.13
C LEU A 507 13.04 -5.66 -3.16
N PRO A 508 13.89 -5.70 -4.21
CA PRO A 508 15.10 -4.88 -4.24
C PRO A 508 14.75 -3.39 -4.28
N PHE A 509 15.35 -2.61 -3.37
CA PHE A 509 15.26 -1.14 -3.36
C PHE A 509 15.45 -0.51 -4.75
N ARG A 510 16.42 -1.03 -5.51
CA ARG A 510 16.76 -0.51 -6.84
C ARG A 510 15.64 -0.71 -7.88
N GLN A 511 14.71 -1.64 -7.64
CA GLN A 511 13.57 -1.92 -8.51
C GLN A 511 12.35 -1.05 -8.19
N MET A 512 12.30 -0.44 -7.01
CA MET A 512 11.14 0.31 -6.54
C MET A 512 11.27 1.81 -6.85
N TYR A 513 10.19 2.41 -7.32
CA TYR A 513 10.11 3.85 -7.58
C TYR A 513 8.82 4.41 -6.99
N PHE A 514 8.96 5.47 -6.20
CA PHE A 514 7.82 6.24 -5.73
C PHE A 514 7.22 7.02 -6.91
N VAL A 515 5.91 6.94 -7.08
CA VAL A 515 5.11 7.66 -8.09
C VAL A 515 3.75 8.03 -7.48
N PRO A 516 3.60 9.25 -6.95
CA PRO A 516 2.33 9.67 -6.34
C PRO A 516 1.24 9.77 -7.41
N ILE A 517 0.03 9.31 -7.12
CA ILE A 517 -1.13 9.52 -8.00
C ILE A 517 -1.71 10.91 -7.76
N ARG A 518 -1.88 11.69 -8.84
CA ARG A 518 -2.36 13.08 -8.79
C ARG A 518 -3.61 13.27 -9.64
N PRO A 519 -4.50 14.22 -9.29
CA PRO A 519 -5.59 14.63 -10.16
C PRO A 519 -5.08 15.15 -11.52
N LEU A 520 -5.87 14.95 -12.57
CA LEU A 520 -5.62 15.46 -13.91
C LEU A 520 -6.43 16.72 -14.18
N ARG A 521 -5.72 17.79 -14.56
CA ARG A 521 -6.35 19.00 -15.08
C ARG A 521 -6.99 18.72 -16.44
N ARG A 522 -8.27 19.02 -16.58
CA ARG A 522 -9.01 18.92 -17.84
C ARG A 522 -8.92 20.22 -18.64
N ALA A 523 -8.92 20.10 -19.96
CA ALA A 523 -8.70 21.23 -20.88
C ALA A 523 -9.88 22.21 -20.92
N GLU A 524 -11.11 21.77 -20.67
CA GLU A 524 -12.29 22.64 -20.60
C GLU A 524 -13.10 22.40 -19.30
N PRO A 525 -13.66 23.47 -18.70
CA PRO A 525 -14.61 23.32 -17.60
C PRO A 525 -15.81 22.52 -18.10
N GLN A 526 -16.15 21.42 -17.43
CA GLN A 526 -17.34 20.66 -17.78
C GLN A 526 -18.57 21.50 -17.48
N ASN A 527 -19.22 22.00 -18.53
CA ASN A 527 -20.48 22.73 -18.45
C ASN A 527 -21.64 21.74 -18.26
N THR A 528 -21.58 20.99 -17.17
CA THR A 528 -22.57 19.99 -16.77
C THR A 528 -23.34 20.55 -15.58
N ASP A 529 -24.67 20.44 -15.63
CA ASP A 529 -25.50 20.78 -14.48
C ASP A 529 -25.20 19.80 -13.33
N ARG A 530 -24.75 20.31 -12.18
CA ARG A 530 -24.35 19.49 -11.04
C ARG A 530 -25.53 19.26 -10.12
N ASP A 531 -26.36 18.29 -10.48
CA ASP A 531 -27.58 17.94 -9.78
C ASP A 531 -27.40 16.94 -8.63
N ILE A 532 -26.21 16.35 -8.47
CA ILE A 532 -25.88 15.42 -7.37
C ILE A 532 -25.16 16.20 -6.27
N ASP A 533 -25.80 16.37 -5.12
CA ASP A 533 -25.22 17.11 -3.99
C ASP A 533 -24.04 16.36 -3.36
N VAL A 534 -24.26 15.11 -2.97
CA VAL A 534 -23.24 14.26 -2.32
C VAL A 534 -23.24 12.89 -2.95
N LEU A 535 -22.06 12.41 -3.34
CA LEU A 535 -21.83 11.06 -3.83
C LEU A 535 -20.94 10.28 -2.86
N PHE A 536 -21.33 9.07 -2.53
CA PHE A 536 -20.41 8.01 -2.09
C PHE A 536 -20.36 6.93 -3.17
N TYR A 537 -19.16 6.49 -3.56
CA TYR A 537 -19.01 5.38 -4.49
C TYR A 537 -17.92 4.39 -4.07
N GLY A 538 -18.22 3.10 -4.18
CA GLY A 538 -17.33 2.00 -3.79
C GLY A 538 -18.06 0.88 -3.06
N ALA A 539 -17.31 -0.12 -2.59
CA ALA A 539 -17.88 -1.26 -1.87
C ALA A 539 -18.61 -0.81 -0.58
N ILE A 540 -19.89 -1.19 -0.47
CA ILE A 540 -20.80 -0.81 0.62
C ILE A 540 -20.82 -1.86 1.74
N ALA A 541 -20.37 -3.09 1.46
CA ALA A 541 -20.38 -4.24 2.36
C ALA A 541 -19.34 -4.13 3.51
N SER A 542 -19.47 -3.10 4.34
CA SER A 542 -18.68 -2.85 5.53
C SER A 542 -19.58 -2.22 6.60
N GLU A 543 -19.67 -2.86 7.77
CA GLU A 543 -20.43 -2.35 8.93
C GLU A 543 -20.03 -0.91 9.27
N ARG A 544 -18.73 -0.60 9.15
CA ARG A 544 -18.15 0.72 9.36
C ARG A 544 -18.67 1.74 8.36
N ARG A 545 -18.55 1.46 7.05
CA ARG A 545 -19.07 2.37 6.00
C ARG A 545 -20.58 2.54 6.10
N GLY A 546 -21.30 1.48 6.47
CA GLY A 546 -22.74 1.51 6.71
C GLY A 546 -23.15 2.60 7.69
N ARG A 547 -22.43 2.77 8.81
CA ARG A 547 -22.70 3.83 9.80
C ARG A 547 -22.62 5.24 9.20
N TYR A 548 -21.59 5.53 8.41
CA TYR A 548 -21.43 6.84 7.76
C TYR A 548 -22.51 7.06 6.72
N ILE A 549 -22.77 6.07 5.87
CA ILE A 549 -23.76 6.16 4.80
C ILE A 549 -25.16 6.39 5.38
N THR A 550 -25.53 5.68 6.45
CA THR A 550 -26.81 5.88 7.14
C THR A 550 -26.91 7.31 7.70
N ALA A 551 -25.89 7.76 8.44
CA ALA A 551 -25.89 9.10 9.04
C ALA A 551 -25.92 10.24 7.98
N LEU A 552 -25.24 10.04 6.86
CA LEU A 552 -25.30 10.98 5.72
C LEU A 552 -26.70 10.99 5.09
N ARG A 553 -27.31 9.82 4.84
CA ARG A 553 -28.67 9.72 4.25
C ARG A 553 -29.76 10.35 5.11
N GLU A 554 -29.61 10.32 6.43
CA GLU A 554 -30.56 10.96 7.35
C GLU A 554 -30.59 12.48 7.20
N LYS A 555 -29.46 13.10 6.86
CA LYS A 555 -29.31 14.56 6.86
C LYS A 555 -29.14 15.18 5.46
N LEU A 556 -28.80 14.40 4.45
CA LEU A 556 -28.36 14.87 3.13
C LEU A 556 -28.94 14.03 1.99
N ASN A 557 -29.07 14.65 0.82
CA ASN A 557 -29.37 13.95 -0.43
C ASN A 557 -28.13 13.19 -0.93
N LEU A 558 -27.91 11.99 -0.39
CA LEU A 558 -26.76 11.14 -0.72
C LEU A 558 -27.09 10.16 -1.84
N ARG A 559 -26.35 10.26 -2.95
CA ARG A 559 -26.27 9.20 -3.96
C ARG A 559 -25.20 8.19 -3.56
N VAL A 560 -25.53 6.90 -3.66
CA VAL A 560 -24.63 5.79 -3.34
C VAL A 560 -24.50 4.90 -4.57
N GLU A 561 -23.27 4.68 -5.03
CA GLU A 561 -22.98 3.83 -6.17
C GLU A 561 -22.03 2.69 -5.79
N SER A 562 -22.37 1.48 -6.22
CA SER A 562 -21.50 0.31 -6.13
C SER A 562 -21.28 -0.25 -7.53
N ASP A 563 -20.10 -0.83 -7.77
CA ASP A 563 -19.76 -1.51 -9.03
C ASP A 563 -19.93 -0.66 -10.31
N THR A 564 -19.76 0.67 -10.20
CA THR A 564 -19.86 1.61 -11.32
C THR A 564 -18.49 2.17 -11.69
N PHE A 565 -18.08 2.01 -12.96
CA PHE A 565 -16.74 2.36 -13.44
C PHE A 565 -16.77 2.96 -14.85
N GLY A 566 -15.63 3.48 -15.30
CA GLY A 566 -15.45 3.97 -16.67
C GLY A 566 -16.43 5.11 -17.01
N PRO A 567 -16.98 5.16 -18.24
CA PRO A 567 -17.84 6.25 -18.69
C PRO A 567 -19.06 6.53 -17.78
N ALA A 568 -19.65 5.49 -17.18
CA ALA A 568 -20.79 5.65 -16.28
C ALA A 568 -20.43 6.37 -14.98
N LEU A 569 -19.28 6.02 -14.37
CA LEU A 569 -18.80 6.70 -13.17
C LEU A 569 -18.42 8.16 -13.49
N ARG A 570 -17.79 8.38 -14.64
CA ARG A 570 -17.38 9.71 -15.11
C ARG A 570 -18.57 10.66 -15.26
N ASP A 571 -19.68 10.20 -15.85
CA ASP A 571 -20.93 10.99 -15.94
C ASP A 571 -21.47 11.39 -14.56
N ILE A 572 -21.44 10.46 -13.61
CA ILE A 572 -21.88 10.72 -12.24
C ILE A 572 -20.96 11.74 -11.56
N LEU A 573 -19.64 11.62 -11.73
CA LEU A 573 -18.67 12.55 -11.18
C LEU A 573 -18.83 13.97 -11.77
N ASP A 574 -19.07 14.11 -13.08
CA ASP A 574 -19.32 15.40 -13.76
C ASP A 574 -20.49 16.17 -13.12
N ARG A 575 -21.49 15.43 -12.66
CA ARG A 575 -22.74 15.94 -12.07
C ARG A 575 -22.69 16.12 -10.55
N THR A 576 -21.60 15.69 -9.90
CA THR A 576 -21.48 15.66 -8.45
C THR A 576 -20.81 16.92 -7.90
N LYS A 577 -21.36 17.52 -6.85
CA LYS A 577 -20.73 18.65 -6.14
C LYS A 577 -19.66 18.18 -5.16
N ILE A 578 -20.02 17.20 -4.31
CA ILE A 578 -19.15 16.67 -3.26
C ILE A 578 -19.07 15.15 -3.30
N VAL A 579 -17.86 14.61 -3.17
CA VAL A 579 -17.63 13.19 -2.89
C VAL A 579 -17.33 13.01 -1.41
N ALA A 580 -18.09 12.14 -0.76
CA ALA A 580 -17.81 11.64 0.58
C ALA A 580 -16.86 10.42 0.45
N ASN A 581 -15.58 10.60 0.76
CA ASN A 581 -14.60 9.53 0.75
C ASN A 581 -14.44 8.89 2.14
N ILE A 582 -14.92 7.66 2.26
CA ILE A 582 -14.86 6.87 3.51
C ILE A 582 -14.00 5.65 3.23
N HIS A 583 -12.90 5.50 3.96
CA HIS A 583 -11.95 4.40 3.70
C HIS A 583 -12.55 3.03 3.99
N PHE A 584 -12.11 2.01 3.25
CA PHE A 584 -12.62 0.65 3.48
C PHE A 584 -12.10 0.08 4.80
N TYR A 585 -10.81 0.31 5.08
CA TYR A 585 -10.13 -0.08 6.32
C TYR A 585 -10.00 1.12 7.27
N GLU A 586 -10.00 0.87 8.58
CA GLU A 586 -9.81 1.91 9.60
C GLU A 586 -8.41 2.54 9.56
N ASN A 587 -7.38 1.75 9.22
CA ASN A 587 -6.00 2.20 9.06
C ASN A 587 -5.55 2.20 7.58
N ALA A 588 -6.46 2.53 6.67
CA ALA A 588 -6.17 2.58 5.25
C ALA A 588 -5.13 3.66 4.90
N LEU A 589 -4.34 3.39 3.87
CA LEU A 589 -3.65 4.43 3.11
C LEU A 589 -4.67 5.30 2.37
N LEU A 590 -4.29 6.54 2.06
CA LEU A 590 -5.18 7.45 1.35
C LEU A 590 -5.53 6.85 -0.02
N GLU A 591 -6.83 6.76 -0.32
CA GLU A 591 -7.36 6.25 -1.59
C GLU A 591 -7.11 7.26 -2.74
N THR A 592 -5.85 7.61 -2.98
CA THR A 592 -5.40 8.66 -3.92
C THR A 592 -5.90 8.46 -5.35
N THR A 593 -6.16 7.22 -5.78
CA THR A 593 -6.78 6.93 -7.08
C THR A 593 -8.22 7.46 -7.14
N ARG A 594 -9.00 7.22 -6.09
CA ARG A 594 -10.39 7.70 -6.01
C ARG A 594 -10.43 9.22 -5.90
N LEU A 595 -9.62 9.80 -5.02
CA LEU A 595 -9.50 11.24 -4.86
C LEU A 595 -9.07 11.90 -6.17
N GLY A 596 -8.02 11.37 -6.80
CA GLY A 596 -7.50 11.84 -8.08
C GLY A 596 -8.58 11.85 -9.16
N GLU A 597 -9.31 10.76 -9.34
CA GLU A 597 -10.38 10.68 -10.32
C GLU A 597 -11.50 11.69 -10.01
N ALA A 598 -12.04 11.72 -8.79
CA ALA A 598 -13.10 12.64 -8.41
C ALA A 598 -12.71 14.12 -8.60
N ILE A 599 -11.51 14.50 -8.15
CA ILE A 599 -11.01 15.88 -8.26
C ILE A 599 -10.76 16.24 -9.72
N SER A 600 -10.29 15.32 -10.57
CA SER A 600 -10.11 15.55 -12.01
C SER A 600 -11.42 15.93 -12.72
N HIS A 601 -12.53 15.56 -12.11
CA HIS A 601 -13.88 15.90 -12.53
C HIS A 601 -14.42 17.16 -11.81
N GLY A 602 -13.56 17.97 -11.20
CA GLY A 602 -13.90 19.23 -10.52
C GLY A 602 -14.69 19.06 -9.23
N THR A 603 -14.73 17.85 -8.66
CA THR A 603 -15.53 17.55 -7.48
C THR A 603 -14.72 17.79 -6.21
N PHE A 604 -15.34 18.47 -5.23
CA PHE A 604 -14.73 18.66 -3.92
C PHE A 604 -14.87 17.38 -3.10
N VAL A 605 -13.84 17.01 -2.35
CA VAL A 605 -13.86 15.76 -1.58
C VAL A 605 -13.85 16.07 -0.10
N VAL A 606 -14.74 15.44 0.66
CA VAL A 606 -14.59 15.32 2.12
C VAL A 606 -14.13 13.91 2.41
N SER A 607 -12.94 13.76 2.98
CA SER A 607 -12.30 12.47 3.20
C SER A 607 -12.02 12.24 4.67
N GLU A 608 -12.07 10.99 5.10
CA GLU A 608 -11.41 10.61 6.35
C GLU A 608 -9.89 10.75 6.21
N ASP A 609 -9.22 11.06 7.32
CA ASP A 609 -7.76 11.01 7.42
C ASP A 609 -7.22 9.61 7.08
N ALA A 610 -6.01 9.54 6.52
CA ALA A 610 -5.34 8.29 6.17
C ALA A 610 -4.13 7.96 7.06
N ALA A 611 -3.64 6.72 7.02
CA ALA A 611 -2.46 6.29 7.78
C ALA A 611 -1.17 7.00 7.34
N ASP A 612 -1.10 7.37 6.06
CA ASP A 612 0.00 8.06 5.41
C ASP A 612 -0.28 9.56 5.20
N GLN A 613 -1.19 10.17 5.99
CA GLN A 613 -1.62 11.57 5.81
C GLN A 613 -0.45 12.57 5.69
N LYS A 614 0.64 12.33 6.43
CA LYS A 614 1.88 13.15 6.40
C LYS A 614 2.52 13.24 5.01
N ASP A 615 2.28 12.27 4.13
CA ASP A 615 2.84 12.22 2.77
C ASP A 615 2.02 13.05 1.78
N HIS A 616 0.83 13.51 2.18
CA HIS A 616 -0.16 14.16 1.31
C HIS A 616 -0.42 15.62 1.67
N ALA A 617 0.28 16.18 2.66
CA ALA A 617 -0.01 17.48 3.27
C ALA A 617 -0.16 18.65 2.27
N ASP A 618 0.64 18.67 1.20
CA ASP A 618 0.65 19.77 0.22
C ASP A 618 -0.09 19.40 -1.08
N SER A 619 -0.67 18.19 -1.15
CA SER A 619 -1.10 17.58 -2.41
C SER A 619 -2.55 17.85 -2.78
N TYR A 620 -3.35 18.26 -1.80
CA TYR A 620 -4.80 18.31 -1.88
C TYR A 620 -5.39 19.60 -1.27
N ASP A 621 -4.53 20.59 -1.02
CA ASP A 621 -4.96 21.86 -0.42
C ASP A 621 -6.04 22.54 -1.28
N GLY A 622 -7.10 23.00 -0.61
CA GLY A 622 -8.29 23.57 -1.27
C GLY A 622 -9.15 22.59 -2.09
N MET A 623 -8.77 21.30 -2.20
CA MET A 623 -9.50 20.29 -2.99
C MET A 623 -10.12 19.18 -2.13
N VAL A 624 -9.51 18.89 -0.98
CA VAL A 624 -9.97 17.87 -0.03
C VAL A 624 -10.07 18.47 1.38
N ASP A 625 -11.18 18.23 2.07
CA ASP A 625 -11.31 18.49 3.50
C ASP A 625 -11.20 17.18 4.28
N PHE A 626 -10.24 17.12 5.21
CA PHE A 626 -9.95 15.91 5.98
C PHE A 626 -10.63 15.92 7.34
N VAL A 627 -11.21 14.79 7.72
CA VAL A 627 -11.91 14.58 8.99
C VAL A 627 -11.24 13.44 9.76
N PRO A 628 -11.04 13.56 11.08
CA PRO A 628 -10.52 12.47 11.90
C PRO A 628 -11.33 11.17 11.72
N ARG A 629 -10.61 10.05 11.71
CA ARG A 629 -11.22 8.73 11.45
C ARG A 629 -12.19 8.33 12.55
N ASN A 630 -13.21 7.58 12.17
CA ASN A 630 -14.28 7.08 13.06
C ASN A 630 -15.16 8.17 13.72
N GLU A 631 -15.00 9.44 13.34
CA GLU A 631 -15.85 10.54 13.82
C GLU A 631 -17.02 10.79 12.86
N VAL A 632 -18.02 9.92 12.91
CA VAL A 632 -19.19 9.94 12.00
C VAL A 632 -19.91 11.29 12.01
N ASP A 633 -20.21 11.83 13.20
CA ASP A 633 -20.96 13.09 13.31
C ASP A 633 -20.15 14.27 12.77
N ALA A 634 -18.85 14.34 13.09
CA ALA A 634 -17.95 15.37 12.57
C ALA A 634 -17.82 15.28 11.04
N PHE A 635 -17.82 14.06 10.50
CA PHE A 635 -17.78 13.82 9.05
C PHE A 635 -19.05 14.34 8.37
N VAL A 636 -20.22 14.01 8.91
CA VAL A 636 -21.50 14.49 8.39
C VAL A 636 -21.58 16.01 8.45
N ASP A 637 -21.24 16.61 9.59
CA ASP A 637 -21.23 18.05 9.77
C ASP A 637 -20.27 18.73 8.78
N ARG A 638 -19.13 18.09 8.49
CA ARG A 638 -18.17 18.62 7.52
C ARG A 638 -18.69 18.55 6.09
N VAL A 639 -19.32 17.46 5.69
CA VAL A 639 -19.98 17.34 4.39
C VAL A 639 -21.09 18.40 4.25
N GLN A 640 -21.89 18.63 5.30
CA GLN A 640 -22.92 19.66 5.30
C GLN A 640 -22.32 21.07 5.13
N ALA A 641 -21.26 21.38 5.86
CA ALA A 641 -20.59 22.67 5.75
C ALA A 641 -19.97 22.89 4.37
N ALA A 642 -19.32 21.87 3.82
CA ALA A 642 -18.76 21.91 2.47
C ALA A 642 -19.85 22.11 1.41
N LEU A 643 -21.00 21.43 1.55
CA LEU A 643 -22.13 21.57 0.61
C LEU A 643 -22.74 22.97 0.66
N ALA A 644 -22.91 23.52 1.86
CA ALA A 644 -23.42 24.88 2.04
C ALA A 644 -22.45 25.95 1.51
N ALA A 645 -21.14 25.68 1.56
CA ALA A 645 -20.10 26.58 1.05
C ALA A 645 -19.81 26.39 -0.45
N TRP A 646 -20.33 25.34 -1.09
CA TRP A 646 -20.05 25.02 -2.49
C TRP A 646 -20.58 26.10 -3.42
N LYS A 647 -19.72 26.59 -4.33
CA LYS A 647 -20.05 27.67 -5.27
C LYS A 647 -19.79 27.29 -6.72
N ALA A 648 -18.75 26.51 -6.96
CA ALA A 648 -18.27 26.14 -8.28
C ALA A 648 -17.42 24.86 -8.17
N PRO A 649 -17.16 24.18 -9.31
CA PRO A 649 -16.19 23.09 -9.37
C PRO A 649 -14.81 23.51 -8.84
N VAL A 650 -14.09 22.53 -8.29
CA VAL A 650 -12.71 22.68 -7.82
C VAL A 650 -11.80 23.00 -9.01
N ASP A 651 -10.92 23.99 -8.83
CA ASP A 651 -9.85 24.26 -9.80
C ASP A 651 -8.72 23.26 -9.59
N VAL A 652 -8.42 22.47 -10.63
CA VAL A 652 -7.42 21.42 -10.57
C VAL A 652 -6.09 21.97 -11.09
N PRO A 653 -5.05 22.09 -10.25
CA PRO A 653 -3.77 22.59 -10.69
C PRO A 653 -3.12 21.64 -11.71
N ALA A 654 -2.33 22.20 -12.62
CA ALA A 654 -1.51 21.38 -13.52
C ALA A 654 -0.40 20.68 -12.72
N ASP A 655 -0.07 19.44 -13.11
CA ASP A 655 0.97 18.63 -12.48
C ASP A 655 2.37 19.06 -12.95
N GLU A 656 2.74 20.30 -12.64
CA GLU A 656 3.96 20.97 -13.13
C GLU A 656 5.03 21.15 -12.04
N GLY A 657 4.93 20.40 -10.93
CA GLY A 657 5.90 20.42 -9.84
C GLY A 657 6.77 19.16 -9.74
N PHE A 658 7.98 19.28 -9.19
CA PHE A 658 8.91 18.16 -8.95
C PHE A 658 8.46 17.16 -7.87
N ARG A 659 7.36 17.44 -7.17
CA ARG A 659 6.68 16.50 -6.24
C ARG A 659 5.43 15.85 -6.88
N GLY A 660 5.19 16.16 -8.15
CA GLY A 660 4.06 15.71 -8.96
C GLY A 660 4.25 14.33 -9.59
N MET A 661 3.19 13.77 -10.16
CA MET A 661 3.20 12.43 -10.76
C MET A 661 4.11 12.39 -12.00
N THR A 662 4.02 13.41 -12.83
CA THR A 662 4.70 13.53 -14.13
C THR A 662 6.21 13.38 -13.97
N PHE A 663 6.82 14.21 -13.11
CA PHE A 663 8.26 14.09 -12.82
C PHE A 663 8.63 12.69 -12.31
N HIS A 664 7.78 12.08 -11.49
CA HIS A 664 8.10 10.76 -10.91
C HIS A 664 8.05 9.63 -11.92
N VAL A 665 7.11 9.66 -12.86
CA VAL A 665 7.05 8.72 -13.99
C VAL A 665 8.29 8.89 -14.86
N LEU A 666 8.65 10.13 -15.23
CA LEU A 666 9.81 10.41 -16.06
C LEU A 666 11.13 10.02 -15.38
N ARG A 667 11.27 10.32 -14.08
CA ARG A 667 12.40 9.90 -13.23
C ARG A 667 12.53 8.37 -13.16
N ALA A 668 11.42 7.64 -13.11
CA ALA A 668 11.45 6.18 -13.14
C ALA A 668 11.95 5.65 -14.48
N LEU A 669 11.45 6.18 -15.60
CA LEU A 669 11.89 5.82 -16.94
C LEU A 669 13.36 6.17 -17.20
N HIS A 670 13.82 7.32 -16.70
CA HIS A 670 15.25 7.66 -16.70
C HIS A 670 16.07 6.63 -15.93
N GLY A 671 15.60 6.25 -14.74
CA GLY A 671 16.34 5.33 -13.87
C GLY A 671 16.48 3.91 -14.40
N ILE A 672 15.57 3.46 -15.26
CA ILE A 672 15.68 2.17 -15.98
C ILE A 672 16.35 2.31 -17.36
N GLY A 673 16.77 3.50 -17.76
CA GLY A 673 17.51 3.75 -19.01
C GLY A 673 16.63 3.87 -20.27
N VAL A 674 15.34 4.19 -20.11
CA VAL A 674 14.43 4.47 -21.24
C VAL A 674 14.57 5.92 -21.71
N LEU A 675 14.74 6.86 -20.77
CA LEU A 675 14.97 8.28 -21.05
C LEU A 675 16.42 8.66 -20.70
N SER A 676 17.08 9.37 -21.60
CA SER A 676 18.32 10.08 -21.31
C SER A 676 18.08 11.24 -20.33
N LEU A 677 19.15 11.79 -19.76
CA LEU A 677 19.05 12.95 -18.88
C LEU A 677 18.53 14.18 -19.62
N ASP A 678 18.94 14.36 -20.88
CA ASP A 678 18.52 15.49 -21.71
C ASP A 678 17.02 15.38 -22.06
N GLU A 679 16.53 14.19 -22.43
CA GLU A 679 15.10 13.98 -22.65
C GLU A 679 14.25 14.20 -21.38
N LEU A 680 14.77 13.81 -20.22
CA LEU A 680 14.13 14.10 -18.94
C LEU A 680 14.11 15.61 -18.67
N GLN A 681 15.20 16.32 -18.94
CA GLN A 681 15.29 17.77 -18.78
C GLN A 681 14.32 18.49 -19.71
N ASP A 682 14.28 18.11 -20.98
CA ASP A 682 13.37 18.66 -21.99
C ASP A 682 11.91 18.46 -21.58
N ALA A 683 11.53 17.25 -21.14
CA ALA A 683 10.18 16.94 -20.68
C ALA A 683 9.77 17.72 -19.41
N CYS A 684 10.74 18.14 -18.59
CA CYS A 684 10.54 18.96 -17.40
C CYS A 684 10.62 20.47 -17.67
N THR A 685 10.84 20.90 -18.92
CA THR A 685 10.92 22.33 -19.26
C THR A 685 9.65 23.06 -18.81
N GLY A 686 9.83 24.18 -18.10
CA GLY A 686 8.75 25.01 -17.54
C GLY A 686 8.29 24.61 -16.13
N MET A 687 8.82 23.53 -15.55
CA MET A 687 8.59 23.19 -14.15
C MET A 687 9.56 23.96 -13.25
N ALA A 688 9.06 24.75 -12.31
CA ALA A 688 9.89 25.53 -11.40
C ALA A 688 10.39 24.67 -10.22
N LEU A 689 11.61 24.93 -9.75
CA LEU A 689 12.10 24.34 -8.50
C LEU A 689 11.19 24.72 -7.33
N PRO A 690 10.95 23.80 -6.38
CA PRO A 690 10.02 24.05 -5.27
C PRO A 690 10.57 25.04 -4.23
N SER A 691 11.88 25.31 -4.26
CA SER A 691 12.59 26.22 -3.37
C SER A 691 13.99 26.52 -3.94
N ASP A 692 14.59 27.63 -3.52
CA ASP A 692 16.01 27.92 -3.67
C ASP A 692 16.90 27.17 -2.65
N ARG A 693 16.25 26.45 -1.72
CA ARG A 693 16.88 25.56 -0.74
C ARG A 693 16.35 24.14 -0.90
N LEU A 694 17.20 23.25 -1.38
CA LEU A 694 16.84 21.88 -1.70
C LEU A 694 17.57 20.86 -0.82
N ILE A 695 16.83 19.85 -0.38
CA ILE A 695 17.38 18.65 0.25
C ILE A 695 17.38 17.55 -0.80
N LEU A 696 18.55 17.14 -1.28
CA LEU A 696 18.62 16.01 -2.20
C LEU A 696 18.26 14.75 -1.40
N ALA A 697 17.14 14.10 -1.72
CA ALA A 697 16.67 12.92 -1.00
C ALA A 697 15.96 11.93 -1.94
N LEU A 698 15.94 10.66 -1.58
CA LEU A 698 15.18 9.63 -2.30
C LEU A 698 13.94 9.24 -1.50
N PRO A 699 12.70 9.45 -2.00
CA PRO A 699 11.47 9.11 -1.29
C PRO A 699 11.33 7.60 -1.01
N GLU A 700 12.04 6.75 -1.77
CA GLU A 700 12.07 5.30 -1.57
C GLU A 700 12.89 4.87 -0.36
N GLN A 701 13.75 5.75 0.18
CA GLN A 701 14.51 5.50 1.40
C GLN A 701 13.79 6.09 2.59
N VAL A 702 12.68 5.45 2.95
CA VAL A 702 11.68 5.97 3.90
C VAL A 702 12.31 6.57 5.16
N ASP A 703 13.25 5.87 5.80
CA ASP A 703 13.91 6.33 7.03
C ASP A 703 14.81 7.56 6.83
N ARG A 704 15.60 7.57 5.74
CA ARG A 704 16.50 8.70 5.39
C ARG A 704 15.68 9.93 4.99
N TYR A 705 14.63 9.72 4.20
CA TYR A 705 13.72 10.79 3.78
C TYR A 705 12.98 11.41 4.98
N ASP A 706 12.47 10.59 5.89
CA ASP A 706 11.81 11.07 7.12
C ASP A 706 12.79 11.77 8.07
N PHE A 707 14.06 11.35 8.11
CA PHE A 707 15.11 12.07 8.83
C PHE A 707 15.37 13.45 8.21
N ALA A 708 15.49 13.53 6.88
CA ALA A 708 15.68 14.78 6.15
C ALA A 708 14.59 15.82 6.45
N LEU A 709 13.33 15.38 6.48
CA LEU A 709 12.19 16.23 6.82
C LEU A 709 12.27 16.78 8.25
N ARG A 710 12.73 15.98 9.22
CA ARG A 710 12.84 16.41 10.62
C ARG A 710 14.00 17.38 10.87
N ASN A 711 15.05 17.28 10.06
CA ASN A 711 16.27 18.08 10.17
C ASN A 711 16.35 19.19 9.10
N ALA A 712 15.25 19.49 8.42
CA ALA A 712 15.22 20.51 7.38
C ALA A 712 15.50 21.91 7.95
N LEU A 713 16.36 22.67 7.28
CA LEU A 713 16.53 24.10 7.55
C LEU A 713 15.29 24.88 7.11
N PRO A 714 15.03 26.07 7.68
CA PRO A 714 13.89 26.90 7.27
C PRO A 714 13.90 27.16 5.75
N GLY A 715 12.76 26.93 5.09
CA GLY A 715 12.59 27.10 3.64
C GLY A 715 13.17 25.96 2.78
N ALA A 716 13.88 25.00 3.38
CA ALA A 716 14.41 23.85 2.64
C ALA A 716 13.32 22.83 2.31
N VAL A 717 13.27 22.40 1.04
CA VAL A 717 12.27 21.44 0.54
C VAL A 717 13.00 20.23 -0.05
N PRO A 718 12.57 18.98 0.22
CA PRO A 718 13.14 17.82 -0.44
C PRO A 718 12.96 17.87 -1.96
N PHE A 719 14.06 17.76 -2.68
CA PHE A 719 14.10 17.44 -4.10
C PHE A 719 14.26 15.93 -4.25
N HIS A 720 13.32 15.30 -4.94
CA HIS A 720 13.32 13.84 -5.12
C HIS A 720 14.36 13.47 -6.18
N GLY A 721 15.51 13.00 -5.71
CA GLY A 721 16.70 12.78 -6.54
C GLY A 721 16.50 11.82 -7.70
N LEU A 722 17.25 12.05 -8.77
CA LEU A 722 17.30 11.16 -9.93
C LEU A 722 17.97 9.84 -9.58
N ARG A 723 17.42 8.76 -10.11
CA ARG A 723 17.89 7.40 -9.84
C ARG A 723 18.69 6.87 -11.02
N GLN A 724 19.77 6.13 -10.73
CA GLN A 724 20.47 5.27 -11.68
C GLN A 724 20.92 3.96 -11.00
N LEU A 725 21.33 2.98 -11.82
CA LEU A 725 21.94 1.74 -11.33
C LEU A 725 23.19 1.99 -10.48
N ASP A 726 24.05 2.92 -10.88
CA ASP A 726 25.20 3.32 -10.06
C ASP A 726 24.80 4.57 -9.25
N GLY A 727 24.78 4.45 -7.92
CA GLY A 727 24.24 5.50 -7.03
C GLY A 727 24.91 6.86 -7.21
N TRP A 728 26.24 6.88 -7.37
CA TRP A 728 27.00 8.09 -7.63
C TRP A 728 26.58 8.79 -8.94
N ARG A 729 26.16 8.04 -9.96
CA ARG A 729 25.64 8.62 -11.21
C ARG A 729 24.26 9.23 -11.02
N GLY A 730 23.41 8.60 -10.20
CA GLY A 730 22.12 9.17 -9.81
C GLY A 730 22.29 10.50 -9.08
N CYS A 731 23.20 10.56 -8.11
CA CYS A 731 23.55 11.79 -7.40
C CYS A 731 24.10 12.87 -8.35
N ALA A 732 25.11 12.55 -9.16
CA ALA A 732 25.67 13.51 -10.12
C ALA A 732 24.63 14.00 -11.15
N SER A 733 23.75 13.11 -11.62
CA SER A 733 22.64 13.49 -12.51
C SER A 733 21.68 14.44 -11.82
N SER A 734 21.39 14.22 -10.53
CA SER A 734 20.53 15.10 -9.73
C SER A 734 21.11 16.50 -9.61
N TYR A 735 22.41 16.62 -9.29
CA TYR A 735 23.09 17.92 -9.23
C TYR A 735 23.10 18.64 -10.58
N LYS A 736 23.43 17.92 -11.67
CA LYS A 736 23.36 18.48 -13.04
C LYS A 736 21.96 18.97 -13.38
N PHE A 737 20.94 18.17 -13.07
CA PHE A 737 19.53 18.49 -13.33
C PHE A 737 19.06 19.72 -12.54
N MET A 738 19.27 19.73 -11.21
CA MET A 738 18.91 20.87 -10.36
C MET A 738 19.64 22.15 -10.77
N ALA A 739 20.92 22.05 -11.15
CA ALA A 739 21.69 23.21 -11.60
C ALA A 739 21.17 23.76 -12.93
N THR A 740 20.81 22.87 -13.86
CA THR A 740 20.21 23.27 -15.14
C THR A 740 18.86 23.95 -14.92
N GLN A 741 18.03 23.40 -14.03
CA GLN A 741 16.75 24.00 -13.69
C GLN A 741 16.90 25.35 -12.98
N ALA A 742 17.79 25.46 -12.00
CA ALA A 742 18.04 26.71 -11.29
C ALA A 742 18.53 27.83 -12.22
N LEU A 743 19.34 27.50 -13.24
CA LEU A 743 19.75 28.46 -14.26
C LEU A 743 18.60 28.88 -15.17
N ALA A 744 17.67 27.96 -15.49
CA ALA A 744 16.48 28.26 -16.27
C ALA A 744 15.48 29.13 -15.50
N ASP A 745 15.37 28.92 -14.18
CA ASP A 745 14.54 29.68 -13.24
C ASP A 745 15.16 31.04 -12.85
N ASP A 746 16.33 31.39 -13.40
CA ASP A 746 17.10 32.61 -13.12
C ASP A 746 17.44 32.82 -11.64
N LEU A 747 17.67 31.74 -10.90
CA LEU A 747 18.04 31.82 -9.48
C LEU A 747 19.44 32.44 -9.31
N PRO A 748 19.63 33.36 -8.34
CA PRO A 748 20.94 33.99 -8.09
C PRO A 748 21.95 32.97 -7.54
N HIS A 749 21.49 32.10 -6.66
CA HIS A 749 22.21 30.95 -6.13
C HIS A 749 21.22 29.83 -5.74
N LEU A 750 21.73 28.62 -5.52
CA LEU A 750 20.96 27.48 -5.04
C LEU A 750 21.66 26.85 -3.83
N VAL A 751 20.93 26.59 -2.75
CA VAL A 751 21.41 25.79 -1.63
C VAL A 751 20.99 24.34 -1.85
N VAL A 752 21.94 23.41 -1.80
CA VAL A 752 21.68 21.97 -1.88
C VAL A 752 22.45 21.25 -0.80
N TYR A 753 21.77 20.37 -0.06
CA TYR A 753 22.44 19.46 0.88
C TYR A 753 21.81 18.06 0.86
N GLU A 754 22.60 17.07 1.25
CA GLU A 754 22.20 15.66 1.25
C GLU A 754 21.29 15.34 2.44
N GLU A 755 20.50 14.27 2.31
CA GLU A 755 19.49 13.91 3.31
C GLU A 755 20.06 13.46 4.67
N ASP A 756 21.37 13.23 4.78
CA ASP A 756 22.06 12.89 6.03
C ASP A 756 22.87 14.04 6.65
N ALA A 757 22.70 15.27 6.14
CA ALA A 757 23.26 16.46 6.76
C ALA A 757 22.65 16.71 8.14
N THR A 758 23.48 17.10 9.11
CA THR A 758 23.05 17.46 10.47
C THR A 758 23.39 18.91 10.80
N PHE A 759 22.60 19.54 11.67
CA PHE A 759 22.73 20.95 12.00
C PHE A 759 22.68 21.17 13.51
N GLU A 760 23.60 22.00 14.02
CA GLU A 760 23.58 22.42 15.42
C GLU A 760 22.50 23.50 15.67
N SER A 761 22.18 23.72 16.95
CA SER A 761 21.26 24.79 17.34
C SER A 761 21.80 26.16 16.90
N GLY A 762 20.97 26.92 16.17
CA GLY A 762 21.33 28.22 15.61
C GLY A 762 21.93 28.19 14.21
N ALA A 763 22.00 27.03 13.55
CA ALA A 763 22.46 26.91 12.16
C ALA A 763 21.64 27.77 11.18
N ASP A 764 20.37 28.00 11.45
CA ASP A 764 19.50 28.91 10.69
C ASP A 764 20.04 30.34 10.67
N LYS A 765 20.44 30.87 11.83
CA LYS A 765 21.00 32.22 11.95
C LYS A 765 22.37 32.32 11.27
N ARG A 766 23.18 31.27 11.40
CA ARG A 766 24.49 31.17 10.75
C ARG A 766 24.34 31.13 9.23
N LEU A 767 23.40 30.35 8.71
CA LEU A 767 23.10 30.29 7.28
C LEU A 767 22.69 31.68 6.75
N THR A 768 21.79 32.38 7.43
CA THR A 768 21.39 33.74 7.03
C THR A 768 22.58 34.71 6.99
N ALA A 769 23.48 34.64 7.97
CA ALA A 769 24.71 35.44 8.00
C ALA A 769 25.65 35.10 6.82
N ILE A 770 25.77 33.81 6.50
CA ILE A 770 26.55 33.31 5.36
C ILE A 770 25.97 33.82 4.05
N GLU A 771 24.67 33.63 3.81
CA GLU A 771 23.99 34.10 2.60
C GLU A 771 24.12 35.63 2.44
N THR A 772 23.94 36.39 3.52
CA THR A 772 24.13 37.86 3.51
C THR A 772 25.53 38.25 3.02
N HIS A 773 26.57 37.54 3.47
CA HIS A 773 27.95 37.78 3.04
C HIS A 773 28.21 37.32 1.60
N LEU A 774 27.57 36.22 1.17
CA LEU A 774 27.68 35.72 -0.19
C LEU A 774 26.96 36.63 -1.20
N ASP A 775 25.78 37.15 -0.87
CA ASP A 775 24.99 38.05 -1.71
C ASP A 775 25.66 39.43 -1.89
N ALA A 776 26.49 39.84 -0.94
CA ALA A 776 27.30 41.05 -1.05
C ALA A 776 28.50 40.91 -2.00
N ARG A 777 28.70 39.74 -2.62
CA ARG A 777 29.91 39.38 -3.37
C ARG A 777 29.59 38.64 -4.68
N ASP A 778 30.28 39.03 -5.75
CA ASP A 778 30.22 38.33 -7.05
C ASP A 778 31.44 37.43 -7.31
N ASP A 779 32.38 37.35 -6.36
CA ASP A 779 33.72 36.79 -6.57
C ASP A 779 33.91 35.37 -6.00
N TRP A 780 32.84 34.60 -5.90
CA TRP A 780 32.82 33.19 -5.45
C TRP A 780 32.07 32.30 -6.43
N ASP A 781 32.41 31.01 -6.45
CA ASP A 781 31.72 30.03 -7.30
C ASP A 781 30.86 29.08 -6.44
N ILE A 782 31.44 28.56 -5.35
CA ILE A 782 30.83 27.53 -4.49
C ILE A 782 31.12 27.86 -3.02
N PHE A 783 30.11 27.73 -2.15
CA PHE A 783 30.28 27.66 -0.71
C PHE A 783 30.04 26.22 -0.24
N SER A 784 30.89 25.69 0.64
CA SER A 784 30.75 24.37 1.24
C SER A 784 30.49 24.52 2.74
N GLY A 785 29.35 24.01 3.21
CA GLY A 785 28.99 24.00 4.64
C GLY A 785 29.72 22.92 5.44
N LEU A 786 30.13 21.84 4.77
CA LEU A 786 30.96 20.77 5.31
C LEU A 786 31.85 20.22 4.18
N LEU A 787 33.17 20.26 4.37
CA LEU A 787 34.14 19.68 3.43
C LEU A 787 34.41 18.23 3.83
N SER A 788 33.85 17.26 3.10
CA SER A 788 33.96 15.85 3.48
C SER A 788 35.26 15.17 3.04
N ASP A 789 35.98 15.68 2.03
CA ASP A 789 37.27 15.14 1.59
C ASP A 789 38.27 16.25 1.19
N LEU A 790 38.79 17.06 2.11
CA LEU A 790 39.73 18.13 1.76
C LEU A 790 41.08 17.57 1.27
N HIS A 791 41.47 17.84 0.01
CA HIS A 791 42.76 17.38 -0.54
C HIS A 791 43.96 17.89 0.29
N ALA A 792 45.03 17.08 0.37
CA ALA A 792 46.24 17.45 1.11
C ALA A 792 46.89 18.75 0.58
N ASP A 793 46.82 18.97 -0.72
CA ASP A 793 47.40 20.13 -1.41
C ASP A 793 46.49 21.37 -1.43
N ALA A 794 45.25 21.29 -0.93
CA ALA A 794 44.35 22.44 -0.88
C ALA A 794 44.95 23.56 -0.01
N ARG A 795 44.86 24.81 -0.47
CA ARG A 795 45.42 25.98 0.24
C ARG A 795 44.32 26.96 0.61
N ILE A 796 44.40 27.46 1.84
CA ILE A 796 43.61 28.62 2.26
C ILE A 796 44.29 29.87 1.68
N THR A 797 43.61 30.54 0.77
CA THR A 797 44.12 31.74 0.09
C THR A 797 43.83 33.02 0.86
N ALA A 798 42.73 33.04 1.63
CA ALA A 798 42.38 34.15 2.51
C ALA A 798 41.53 33.70 3.70
N ILE A 799 41.55 34.50 4.78
CA ILE A 799 40.68 34.38 5.94
C ILE A 799 40.01 35.73 6.15
N ARG A 800 38.68 35.75 6.31
CA ARG A 800 37.89 36.96 6.55
C ARG A 800 36.91 36.73 7.69
N SER A 801 36.64 37.76 8.47
CA SER A 801 35.58 37.74 9.47
C SER A 801 34.49 38.71 9.05
N ALA A 802 33.26 38.22 8.91
CA ALA A 802 32.09 38.99 8.52
C ALA A 802 30.84 38.36 9.12
N GLU A 803 29.84 39.16 9.49
CA GLU A 803 28.56 38.68 10.04
C GLU A 803 28.67 37.68 11.21
N GLY A 804 29.75 37.77 12.01
CA GLY A 804 30.01 36.85 13.12
C GLY A 804 30.60 35.48 12.74
N GLU A 805 30.83 35.23 11.45
CA GLU A 805 31.44 34.02 10.91
C GLU A 805 32.90 34.26 10.47
N GLU A 806 33.71 33.20 10.48
CA GLU A 806 35.06 33.21 9.93
C GLU A 806 35.10 32.44 8.61
N PHE A 807 35.15 33.17 7.51
CA PHE A 807 35.20 32.64 6.15
C PHE A 807 36.63 32.28 5.76
N LEU A 808 36.79 31.10 5.18
CA LEU A 808 38.04 30.60 4.59
C LEU A 808 37.85 30.50 3.07
N GLU A 809 38.71 31.17 2.31
CA GLU A 809 38.78 31.05 0.85
C GLU A 809 39.78 29.95 0.48
N LEU A 810 39.38 29.05 -0.42
CA LEU A 810 40.14 27.87 -0.83
C LEU A 810 40.34 27.85 -2.36
N ASP A 811 41.50 27.33 -2.79
CA ASP A 811 41.82 27.13 -4.22
C ASP A 811 41.34 25.77 -4.79
N SER A 812 40.57 25.01 -4.00
CA SER A 812 40.02 23.69 -4.34
C SER A 812 38.83 23.34 -3.45
N VAL A 813 37.89 22.53 -3.96
CA VAL A 813 36.78 21.92 -3.18
C VAL A 813 36.79 20.42 -3.35
N MET A 814 36.27 19.69 -2.36
CA MET A 814 35.97 18.28 -2.49
C MET A 814 34.93 17.80 -1.46
N GLY A 815 33.89 17.14 -1.97
CA GLY A 815 32.89 16.41 -1.20
C GLY A 815 31.92 17.34 -0.46
N MET A 816 30.79 17.65 -1.10
CA MET A 816 29.82 18.64 -0.62
C MET A 816 28.57 17.99 -0.04
N VAL A 817 28.58 17.71 1.26
CA VAL A 817 27.37 17.33 2.01
C VAL A 817 26.38 18.49 2.07
N PHE A 818 26.91 19.73 2.09
CA PHE A 818 26.15 20.97 2.05
C PHE A 818 26.86 21.96 1.12
N GLY A 819 26.17 22.46 0.10
CA GLY A 819 26.69 23.43 -0.86
C GLY A 819 25.74 24.59 -1.11
N ILE A 820 26.29 25.79 -1.29
CA ILE A 820 25.59 26.92 -1.92
C ILE A 820 26.33 27.21 -3.23
N TYR A 821 25.59 27.33 -4.32
CA TYR A 821 26.13 27.44 -5.67
C TYR A 821 25.70 28.76 -6.27
N SER A 822 26.66 29.65 -6.53
CA SER A 822 26.42 30.86 -7.33
C SER A 822 26.00 30.50 -8.74
N ARG A 823 25.50 31.47 -9.53
CA ARG A 823 25.25 31.27 -10.97
C ARG A 823 26.42 30.65 -11.73
N ARG A 824 27.66 31.00 -11.40
CA ARG A 824 28.87 30.40 -12.00
C ARG A 824 29.10 28.96 -11.52
N GLY A 825 28.89 28.69 -10.24
CA GLY A 825 28.92 27.33 -9.69
C GLY A 825 27.87 26.41 -10.32
N LEU A 826 26.66 26.92 -10.51
CA LEU A 826 25.58 26.22 -11.22
C LEU A 826 25.96 25.90 -12.67
N ALA A 827 26.55 26.86 -13.39
CA ALA A 827 27.04 26.62 -14.76
C ALA A 827 28.13 25.53 -14.81
N LEU A 828 29.00 25.44 -13.79
CA LEU A 828 29.98 24.35 -13.69
C LEU A 828 29.28 23.00 -13.51
N LEU A 829 28.32 22.89 -12.58
CA LEU A 829 27.55 21.67 -12.33
C LEU A 829 26.74 21.23 -13.56
N ALA A 830 26.06 22.16 -14.22
CA ALA A 830 25.28 21.89 -15.43
C ALA A 830 26.16 21.38 -16.59
N GLY A 831 27.40 21.85 -16.68
CA GLY A 831 28.39 21.41 -17.67
C GLY A 831 29.08 20.07 -17.37
N PHE A 832 28.69 19.35 -16.31
CA PHE A 832 29.26 18.04 -16.00
C PHE A 832 28.89 17.00 -17.05
N GLU A 833 29.87 16.21 -17.50
CA GLU A 833 29.68 15.12 -18.45
C GLU A 833 30.16 13.79 -17.87
N PHE A 834 29.42 12.72 -18.16
CA PHE A 834 29.73 11.38 -17.66
C PHE A 834 30.84 10.73 -18.49
N GLU A 835 32.05 10.68 -17.95
CA GLU A 835 33.19 9.97 -18.55
C GLU A 835 33.51 8.69 -17.76
N GLY A 836 33.62 7.52 -18.40
CA GLY A 836 34.02 6.25 -17.76
C GLY A 836 33.22 5.82 -16.52
N THR A 837 33.77 4.91 -15.72
CA THR A 837 33.11 4.30 -14.54
C THR A 837 33.93 4.34 -13.25
N ASP A 838 35.13 4.95 -13.28
CA ASP A 838 36.03 5.03 -12.13
C ASP A 838 35.62 6.17 -11.20
N THR A 839 35.03 5.83 -10.05
CA THR A 839 34.58 6.82 -9.06
C THR A 839 35.72 7.59 -8.39
N ALA A 840 36.97 7.12 -8.50
CA ALA A 840 38.12 7.88 -8.00
C ALA A 840 38.48 9.06 -8.93
N ARG A 841 37.96 9.09 -10.16
CA ARG A 841 38.36 10.06 -11.19
C ARG A 841 37.19 10.82 -11.80
N HIS A 842 36.02 10.21 -11.90
CA HIS A 842 34.96 10.69 -12.77
C HIS A 842 33.67 11.07 -12.02
N THR A 843 33.73 11.24 -10.70
CA THR A 843 32.62 11.83 -9.94
C THR A 843 32.51 13.33 -10.20
N ILE A 844 31.34 13.91 -9.91
CA ILE A 844 31.11 15.34 -10.08
C ILE A 844 32.05 16.18 -9.21
N ASP A 845 32.38 15.71 -7.99
CA ASP A 845 33.37 16.37 -7.13
C ASP A 845 34.75 16.44 -7.79
N ARG A 846 35.21 15.33 -8.39
CA ARG A 846 36.50 15.26 -9.08
C ARG A 846 36.51 16.15 -10.32
N TYR A 847 35.40 16.19 -11.05
CA TYR A 847 35.23 17.13 -12.15
C TYR A 847 35.36 18.58 -11.66
N LEU A 848 34.67 18.98 -10.59
CA LEU A 848 34.77 20.32 -10.02
C LEU A 848 36.20 20.64 -9.57
N GLU A 849 36.89 19.69 -8.94
CA GLU A 849 38.30 19.83 -8.53
C GLU A 849 39.21 20.21 -9.72
N THR A 850 39.00 19.60 -10.90
CA THR A 850 39.77 19.96 -12.11
C THR A 850 39.50 21.37 -12.63
N ARG A 851 38.33 21.95 -12.31
CA ARG A 851 37.95 23.30 -12.71
C ARG A 851 38.44 24.39 -11.75
N ARG A 852 38.89 24.01 -10.55
CA ARG A 852 39.38 24.91 -9.48
C ARG A 852 38.43 26.09 -9.23
N PRO A 853 37.16 25.82 -8.87
CA PRO A 853 36.23 26.88 -8.49
C PRO A 853 36.75 27.68 -7.30
N ARG A 854 36.37 28.95 -7.22
CA ARG A 854 36.59 29.77 -6.03
C ARG A 854 35.67 29.29 -4.93
N THR A 855 36.25 28.66 -3.93
CA THR A 855 35.48 28.00 -2.87
C THR A 855 35.57 28.74 -1.56
N LEU A 856 34.43 28.89 -0.90
CA LEU A 856 34.30 29.43 0.45
C LEU A 856 33.83 28.33 1.41
N THR A 857 34.25 28.41 2.66
CA THR A 857 33.70 27.63 3.79
C THR A 857 33.76 28.50 5.05
N VAL A 858 33.06 28.12 6.11
CA VAL A 858 33.17 28.74 7.44
C VAL A 858 33.93 27.86 8.43
N TRP A 859 34.48 28.49 9.47
CA TRP A 859 34.98 27.81 10.67
C TRP A 859 34.27 28.33 11.94
N PRO A 860 33.65 27.46 12.76
CA PRO A 860 33.47 26.01 12.56
C PRO A 860 32.55 25.70 11.36
N PRO A 861 32.54 24.45 10.83
CA PRO A 861 31.63 24.05 9.76
C PRO A 861 30.16 24.41 10.06
N LEU A 862 29.36 24.66 9.02
CA LEU A 862 27.92 24.94 9.15
C LEU A 862 27.13 23.65 9.37
N ALA A 863 27.53 22.58 8.70
CA ALA A 863 26.83 21.30 8.71
C ALA A 863 27.72 20.18 9.29
N GLY A 864 27.08 19.14 9.80
CA GLY A 864 27.66 17.84 10.14
C GLY A 864 27.08 16.72 9.27
N HIS A 865 27.35 15.47 9.65
CA HIS A 865 26.86 14.27 8.97
C HIS A 865 26.43 13.23 10.02
N ASP A 866 25.30 12.53 9.79
CA ASP A 866 24.80 11.51 10.70
C ASP A 866 25.54 10.16 10.54
N GLU A 867 26.26 9.74 11.58
CA GLU A 867 27.07 8.50 11.56
C GLU A 867 26.24 7.19 11.57
N GLY A 868 24.93 7.28 11.84
CA GLY A 868 24.02 6.16 11.99
C GLY A 868 23.31 5.74 10.71
N LEU A 869 23.41 6.51 9.62
CA LEU A 869 22.75 6.23 8.33
C LEU A 869 23.72 5.58 7.33
N ASP A 870 23.32 4.44 6.73
CA ASP A 870 24.12 3.73 5.72
C ASP A 870 24.25 4.52 4.42
N SER A 871 25.48 4.80 3.97
CA SER A 871 25.76 5.52 2.73
C SER A 871 25.30 4.75 1.48
N THR A 872 24.71 5.47 0.53
CA THR A 872 24.10 4.91 -0.69
C THR A 872 24.97 5.13 -1.93
N LEU A 873 25.88 6.09 -1.85
CA LEU A 873 26.77 6.52 -2.94
C LEU A 873 28.06 5.70 -2.98
N TRP A 874 28.51 5.21 -1.82
CA TRP A 874 29.79 4.53 -1.67
C TRP A 874 29.59 3.12 -1.09
N PRO A 875 30.14 2.06 -1.69
CA PRO A 875 30.08 0.69 -1.16
C PRO A 875 31.00 0.49 0.07
N VAL A 876 31.25 1.55 0.83
CA VAL A 876 32.22 1.61 1.91
C VAL A 876 31.45 1.65 3.24
N SER A 877 31.97 0.98 4.27
CA SER A 877 31.39 1.05 5.62
C SER A 877 31.30 2.51 6.10
N ASN A 878 30.18 2.93 6.71
CA ASN A 878 29.99 4.30 7.25
C ASN A 878 31.18 4.77 8.09
N ALA A 879 31.83 3.86 8.82
CA ALA A 879 33.02 4.16 9.59
C ALA A 879 34.16 4.80 8.76
N ALA A 880 34.28 4.44 7.48
CA ALA A 880 35.26 5.03 6.57
C ALA A 880 34.86 6.42 6.08
N ALA A 881 33.58 6.66 5.80
CA ALA A 881 33.06 7.99 5.43
C ALA A 881 33.20 8.97 6.60
N VAL A 882 32.81 8.55 7.80
CA VAL A 882 32.98 9.31 9.05
C VAL A 882 34.45 9.64 9.31
N GLN A 883 35.36 8.66 9.15
CA GLN A 883 36.78 8.90 9.31
C GLN A 883 37.31 9.92 8.30
N MET A 884 36.89 9.82 7.04
CA MET A 884 37.29 10.75 5.96
C MET A 884 36.84 12.19 6.27
N ILE A 885 35.59 12.38 6.72
CA ILE A 885 35.06 13.69 7.13
C ILE A 885 35.85 14.25 8.33
N ASN A 886 36.09 13.43 9.35
CA ASN A 886 36.84 13.84 10.54
C ASN A 886 38.29 14.24 10.19
N ASP A 887 38.96 13.47 9.32
CA ASP A 887 40.30 13.77 8.84
C ASP A 887 40.33 15.08 8.03
N SER A 888 39.29 15.32 7.23
CA SER A 888 39.12 16.55 6.44
C SER A 888 38.94 17.78 7.34
N VAL A 889 38.06 17.72 8.34
CA VAL A 889 37.82 18.82 9.30
C VAL A 889 39.08 19.11 10.12
N ALA A 890 39.78 18.08 10.59
CA ALA A 890 41.05 18.25 11.31
C ALA A 890 42.11 18.94 10.43
N ARG A 891 42.25 18.50 9.17
CA ARG A 891 43.18 19.09 8.20
C ARG A 891 42.85 20.54 7.90
N LEU A 892 41.57 20.90 7.77
CA LEU A 892 41.14 22.28 7.59
C LEU A 892 41.53 23.14 8.81
N GLY A 893 41.31 22.63 10.03
CA GLY A 893 41.68 23.30 11.27
C GLY A 893 43.19 23.57 11.38
N GLU A 894 44.03 22.60 11.00
CA GLU A 894 45.49 22.74 10.97
C GLU A 894 45.94 23.80 9.97
N LYS A 895 45.41 23.75 8.74
CA LYS A 895 45.71 24.73 7.67
C LYS A 895 45.25 26.14 8.07
N ARG A 896 44.07 26.27 8.69
CA ARG A 896 43.54 27.52 9.24
C ARG A 896 44.49 28.10 10.28
N ALA A 897 44.91 27.30 11.26
CA ALA A 897 45.82 27.75 12.30
C ALA A 897 47.18 28.19 11.73
N ALA A 898 47.69 27.51 10.70
CA ALA A 898 48.90 27.93 10.01
C ALA A 898 48.76 29.29 9.30
N MET A 899 47.65 29.50 8.58
CA MET A 899 47.37 30.74 7.87
C MET A 899 47.13 31.92 8.82
N ARG A 900 46.40 31.71 9.92
CA ARG A 900 46.20 32.74 10.97
C ARG A 900 47.52 33.21 11.57
N ARG A 901 48.46 32.29 11.83
CA ARG A 901 49.83 32.63 12.27
C ARG A 901 50.61 33.43 11.22
N GLN A 902 50.50 33.04 9.95
CA GLN A 902 51.16 33.75 8.85
C GLN A 902 50.63 35.18 8.68
N LEU A 903 49.32 35.38 8.85
CA LEU A 903 48.65 36.69 8.77
C LEU A 903 48.78 37.52 10.07
N GLY A 904 49.34 36.96 11.15
CA GLY A 904 49.47 37.65 12.44
C GLY A 904 48.15 37.83 13.20
N LEU A 905 47.09 37.11 12.83
CA LEU A 905 45.74 37.21 13.43
C LEU A 905 45.65 36.63 14.84
N ASP A 906 46.67 35.89 15.31
CA ASP A 906 46.73 35.28 16.64
C ASP A 906 47.52 36.13 17.66
N ARG A 907 47.94 37.35 17.29
CA ARG A 907 48.59 38.27 18.24
C ARG A 907 47.52 38.98 19.10
N PRO A 908 47.62 38.96 20.45
CA PRO A 908 46.73 39.75 21.29
C PRO A 908 46.95 41.24 20.99
N GLY A 909 45.97 41.90 20.36
CA GLY A 909 46.00 43.35 20.12
C GLY A 909 45.63 43.84 18.71
N ALA A 910 45.30 42.97 17.76
CA ALA A 910 44.87 43.39 16.42
C ALA A 910 43.34 43.41 16.26
N VAL A 911 42.68 44.36 16.92
CA VAL A 911 41.35 44.83 16.51
C VAL A 911 41.41 46.34 16.36
N ALA A 912 40.81 46.82 15.26
CA ALA A 912 40.68 48.19 14.79
C ALA A 912 41.89 48.80 14.06
N LYS A 913 42.01 48.46 12.76
CA LYS A 913 42.25 49.43 11.69
C LYS A 913 42.00 48.83 10.29
N SER A 914 40.79 48.95 9.78
CA SER A 914 40.47 49.69 8.54
C SER A 914 39.01 49.41 8.15
N ALA A 915 38.33 50.51 7.83
CA ALA A 915 36.98 50.60 7.30
C ALA A 915 36.96 50.40 5.79
#